data_AF-A0A321LRP7-F1
#
_entry.id   AF-A0A321LRP7-F1
#
_cell.length_a   1.000
_cell.length_b   1.000
_cell.length_c   1.000
_cell.angle_alpha   90.00
_cell.angle_beta   90.00
_cell.angle_gamma   90.00
#
_symmetry.space_group_name_H-M   'P 1'
#
loop_
_entity.id
_entity.type
_entity.pdbx_description
1 polymer ?
#
loop_
_entity_poly.entity_id
_entity_poly.type
_entity_poly.pdbx_seq_one_letter_code
_entity_poly.pdbx_strand_id
1 'polypeptide(L)'
;MVLGEGLAAGVGDFTLTAETQMWSFPAQMARQMGADLPTHFIQAPGLGDFPGFQRLSVRIPAPLQTTVLSELPPKRVANLSVPGFRVHDAASLCPLQPLIHRTDARQTAANLMWGILSIAYGERSAPTQLEYALQQSPTFVIVELGYYEALEAAVHENPGFLPNAEELISQYSEIIRRLKDAGAEVLALNIPDPFDTAHFSSVETAARIAKVEPSFLYERYEIKPGDVVTLNGLNEIGFQIFSRSLGALHPDALISAGAANEISSRIAEINERLAQLVQDNGALLYDIAGLFRRVGQQGYHAGNRTLTGEYMGGFYSLNGYYPGQTGQAIIANEILQLLNAHYGATFNLIDLNAVVGSDPAAACRQAEGPNWSSAELRQLPFDPDAGMDEALFNASTEDDDQRFSVEDNWEQLAPLTPPQPSTLPLRLPPGLEQVLPLNASSSYFGDGISALNVRNPQEQRFGSTADFIFGGLAMVDSHLSGFLKTKFSEPVNHISHFELSFMSGFTGEDSVLVAPQFFKMAFQNNRVDEAQGLVSSGDLDLETGEVFNLTVYAQYGSAALQILVGVNPTAPWGPVTFRNPPPSNCPPPTPEQQQIYASAWAEFQQRPDGLLDFTFYGSMFVPLGPRALWPLNFVSASGQHAVIPASGTVMHPHLQLSTRDTAGSSDAALPPIPFNTIQEFTLFTHNSAFGDAFHLNAPHLGGPAKGRSHLLGRLQIQFGPRTQNSVPMAVWSVPAGGIMAPLPPSPITDVFPSRLSPGPQGFNEFLRFPMRNYALDDLSIIDDPFDISVGALDLRNGRMLNSMLHRAFISQDLIFALLRVEPCTPQSSFFFRGPAVLVKGPRNQKVFRFQGIVHIPYPEGLKFPNPDFATGFAVGPNSSLDPFLWFHAIRNGSSEGIVKEGSENQVRASTGDVFSYSYRIAADPMETPPLFEYQNHSQQGCFRLHSLAWVDFSNSGTSTYDDDYDTVSFSGFGLWSKDGTRTVQQAAVQICTSAGKPYVGIQIAQGDISNVNTKPAIEQEALP
;
A
#
# COMPACT_ATOMS: atom_id res chain seq x y z
N MET A 1 -22.74 -23.94 -6.65
CA MET A 1 -21.29 -23.60 -6.69
C MET A 1 -21.01 -22.77 -7.92
N VAL A 2 -19.85 -22.12 -7.95
CA VAL A 2 -19.40 -21.30 -9.07
C VAL A 2 -17.96 -21.68 -9.39
N LEU A 3 -17.69 -21.98 -10.66
CA LEU A 3 -16.35 -22.05 -11.23
C LEU A 3 -16.26 -20.82 -12.13
N GLY A 4 -15.35 -19.91 -11.84
CA GLY A 4 -15.17 -18.80 -12.75
C GLY A 4 -13.93 -17.96 -12.54
N GLU A 5 -13.94 -16.80 -13.18
CA GLU A 5 -12.85 -15.83 -13.18
C GLU A 5 -13.25 -14.52 -12.47
N GLY A 6 -12.63 -13.40 -12.82
CA GLY A 6 -12.86 -12.09 -12.22
C GLY A 6 -14.31 -11.59 -12.23
N LEU A 7 -15.10 -11.89 -13.28
CA LEU A 7 -16.51 -11.47 -13.36
C LEU A 7 -17.34 -12.14 -12.25
N ALA A 8 -17.28 -13.47 -12.13
CA ALA A 8 -17.95 -14.21 -11.07
C ALA A 8 -17.33 -14.03 -9.68
N ALA A 9 -16.04 -13.67 -9.60
CA ALA A 9 -15.38 -13.29 -8.34
C ALA A 9 -15.91 -11.95 -7.81
N GLY A 10 -16.36 -11.05 -8.70
CA GLY A 10 -16.79 -9.70 -8.34
C GLY A 10 -15.61 -8.75 -8.20
N VAL A 11 -14.69 -8.75 -9.17
CA VAL A 11 -13.59 -7.77 -9.25
C VAL A 11 -14.17 -6.36 -9.31
N GLY A 12 -13.58 -5.44 -8.54
CA GLY A 12 -13.94 -4.03 -8.50
C GLY A 12 -13.22 -3.20 -9.55
N ASP A 13 -12.68 -2.06 -9.14
CA ASP A 13 -11.94 -1.14 -10.01
C ASP A 13 -10.62 -1.76 -10.48
N PHE A 14 -9.69 -2.07 -9.58
CA PHE A 14 -8.38 -2.65 -9.94
C PHE A 14 -7.91 -3.75 -9.00
N THR A 15 -8.80 -4.22 -8.11
CA THR A 15 -8.53 -5.24 -7.10
C THR A 15 -9.78 -6.08 -6.81
N LEU A 16 -9.58 -7.29 -6.30
CA LEU A 16 -10.60 -8.14 -5.72
C LEU A 16 -10.63 -7.93 -4.20
N THR A 17 -11.71 -7.36 -3.69
CA THR A 17 -11.87 -7.07 -2.26
C THR A 17 -13.23 -7.56 -1.73
N ALA A 18 -13.33 -7.67 -0.41
CA ALA A 18 -14.55 -8.03 0.30
C ALA A 18 -15.72 -7.10 -0.07
N GLU A 19 -15.43 -5.81 -0.29
CA GLU A 19 -16.42 -4.80 -0.63
C GLU A 19 -17.05 -5.06 -2.00
N THR A 20 -16.32 -5.64 -2.95
CA THR A 20 -16.80 -5.88 -4.33
C THR A 20 -17.31 -7.31 -4.49
N GLN A 21 -16.65 -8.30 -3.89
CA GLN A 21 -17.04 -9.72 -3.90
C GLN A 21 -18.47 -9.94 -3.44
N MET A 22 -18.94 -9.16 -2.46
CA MET A 22 -20.31 -9.28 -1.94
C MET A 22 -21.39 -8.84 -2.95
N TRP A 23 -21.01 -8.15 -4.02
CA TRP A 23 -21.92 -7.70 -5.08
C TRP A 23 -21.82 -8.53 -6.36
N SER A 24 -20.97 -9.55 -6.41
CA SER A 24 -20.87 -10.45 -7.55
C SER A 24 -22.24 -11.05 -7.93
N PHE A 25 -22.50 -11.23 -9.21
CA PHE A 25 -23.77 -11.77 -9.67
C PHE A 25 -24.14 -13.12 -9.00
N PRO A 26 -23.19 -14.06 -8.72
CA PRO A 26 -23.55 -15.29 -8.03
C PRO A 26 -23.95 -15.06 -6.58
N ALA A 27 -23.27 -14.15 -5.86
CA ALA A 27 -23.64 -13.79 -4.49
C ALA A 27 -25.03 -13.15 -4.42
N GLN A 28 -25.36 -12.31 -5.39
CA GLN A 28 -26.68 -11.68 -5.52
C GLN A 28 -27.76 -12.72 -5.83
N MET A 29 -27.51 -13.63 -6.77
CA MET A 29 -28.41 -14.74 -7.10
C MET A 29 -28.66 -15.65 -5.88
N ALA A 30 -27.60 -16.04 -5.17
CA ALA A 30 -27.71 -16.91 -4.00
C ALA A 30 -28.64 -16.33 -2.93
N ARG A 31 -28.57 -15.01 -2.69
CA ARG A 31 -29.50 -14.31 -1.79
C ARG A 31 -30.96 -14.42 -2.24
N GLN A 32 -31.25 -14.23 -3.53
CA GLN A 32 -32.61 -14.33 -4.07
C GLN A 32 -33.15 -15.76 -4.09
N MET A 33 -32.26 -16.73 -4.30
CA MET A 33 -32.58 -18.16 -4.31
C MET A 33 -32.70 -18.76 -2.90
N GLY A 34 -32.24 -18.05 -1.87
CA GLY A 34 -32.09 -18.61 -0.52
C GLY A 34 -31.06 -19.74 -0.46
N ALA A 35 -30.09 -19.74 -1.38
CA ALA A 35 -29.04 -20.74 -1.48
C ALA A 35 -27.81 -20.32 -0.65
N ASP A 36 -27.13 -21.31 -0.07
CA ASP A 36 -25.86 -21.07 0.62
C ASP A 36 -24.72 -20.96 -0.40
N LEU A 37 -24.02 -19.82 -0.40
CA LEU A 37 -22.86 -19.56 -1.25
C LEU A 37 -21.72 -18.97 -0.39
N PRO A 38 -21.11 -19.78 0.49
CA PRO A 38 -20.01 -19.31 1.31
C PRO A 38 -18.86 -18.82 0.41
N THR A 39 -18.33 -17.65 0.75
CA THR A 39 -17.30 -16.94 -0.02
C THR A 39 -16.20 -16.50 0.93
N HIS A 40 -14.94 -16.69 0.54
CA HIS A 40 -13.81 -16.10 1.26
C HIS A 40 -13.63 -14.66 0.80
N PHE A 41 -14.04 -13.73 1.66
CA PHE A 41 -13.91 -12.30 1.41
C PHE A 41 -12.47 -11.85 1.71
N ILE A 42 -11.79 -11.26 0.74
CA ILE A 42 -10.42 -10.77 0.86
C ILE A 42 -10.45 -9.32 1.37
N GLN A 43 -9.81 -9.03 2.49
CA GLN A 43 -9.66 -7.67 3.01
C GLN A 43 -8.86 -6.80 2.03
N ALA A 44 -9.25 -5.52 1.90
CA ALA A 44 -8.45 -4.50 1.21
C ALA A 44 -6.98 -4.52 1.70
N PRO A 45 -5.98 -4.25 0.82
CA PRO A 45 -6.10 -3.75 -0.55
C PRO A 45 -6.50 -4.80 -1.59
N GLY A 46 -6.73 -6.06 -1.17
CA GLY A 46 -7.16 -7.13 -2.07
C GLY A 46 -6.02 -7.77 -2.85
N LEU A 47 -6.41 -8.50 -3.90
CA LEU A 47 -5.52 -9.06 -4.91
C LEU A 47 -5.79 -8.42 -6.26
N GLY A 48 -4.75 -8.24 -7.08
CA GLY A 48 -4.88 -7.72 -8.44
C GLY A 48 -4.09 -8.55 -9.43
N ASP A 49 -3.59 -7.88 -10.49
CA ASP A 49 -2.92 -8.43 -11.69
C ASP A 49 -3.88 -8.59 -12.87
N PHE A 50 -4.22 -7.44 -13.46
CA PHE A 50 -5.25 -7.34 -14.48
C PHE A 50 -4.67 -6.86 -15.81
N PRO A 51 -5.05 -7.46 -16.95
CA PRO A 51 -4.51 -7.08 -18.26
C PRO A 51 -4.72 -5.59 -18.54
N GLY A 52 -3.66 -4.94 -19.01
CA GLY A 52 -3.68 -3.55 -19.42
C GLY A 52 -3.43 -2.57 -18.28
N PHE A 53 -3.12 -3.03 -17.08
CA PHE A 53 -2.78 -2.15 -15.96
C PHE A 53 -1.45 -2.54 -15.32
N GLN A 54 -0.83 -1.58 -14.63
CA GLN A 54 0.41 -1.82 -13.90
C GLN A 54 0.24 -2.97 -12.90
N ARG A 55 1.11 -3.97 -13.03
CA ARG A 55 1.16 -5.12 -12.13
C ARG A 55 1.67 -4.67 -10.76
N LEU A 56 0.96 -5.06 -9.71
CA LEU A 56 1.38 -4.89 -8.32
C LEU A 56 1.71 -6.26 -7.73
N SER A 57 2.91 -6.42 -7.18
CA SER A 57 3.29 -7.65 -6.48
C SER A 57 2.32 -7.97 -5.34
N VAL A 58 2.10 -9.27 -5.09
CA VAL A 58 1.27 -9.72 -3.97
C VAL A 58 2.00 -9.42 -2.66
N ARG A 59 1.34 -8.68 -1.76
CA ARG A 59 1.88 -8.25 -0.46
C ARG A 59 0.89 -8.61 0.62
N ILE A 60 1.22 -9.61 1.44
CA ILE A 60 0.30 -10.15 2.45
C ILE A 60 1.02 -10.38 3.78
N PRO A 61 0.58 -9.73 4.89
CA PRO A 61 -0.39 -8.64 4.92
C PRO A 61 0.17 -7.35 4.28
N ALA A 62 -0.70 -6.52 3.71
CA ALA A 62 -0.38 -5.15 3.30
C ALA A 62 -0.74 -4.12 4.41
N PRO A 63 -0.33 -2.84 4.31
CA PRO A 63 -0.74 -1.80 5.27
C PRO A 63 -2.26 -1.76 5.45
N LEU A 64 -2.71 -1.55 6.69
CA LEU A 64 -4.13 -1.56 7.08
C LEU A 64 -4.87 -2.91 6.88
N GLN A 65 -4.17 -3.98 6.48
CA GLN A 65 -4.70 -5.35 6.40
C GLN A 65 -4.37 -6.14 7.69
N THR A 66 -5.24 -7.08 8.08
CA THR A 66 -5.06 -7.89 9.30
C THR A 66 -5.03 -9.39 8.98
N THR A 67 -6.18 -10.05 9.10
CA THR A 67 -6.38 -11.47 8.88
C THR A 67 -6.41 -11.86 7.41
N VAL A 68 -6.33 -10.89 6.48
CA VAL A 68 -6.35 -11.05 5.00
C VAL A 68 -7.69 -11.55 4.47
N LEU A 69 -8.30 -12.51 5.14
CA LEU A 69 -9.68 -12.92 4.97
C LEU A 69 -10.55 -12.28 6.05
N SER A 70 -11.82 -11.98 5.74
CA SER A 70 -12.76 -11.39 6.70
C SER A 70 -13.17 -12.33 7.84
N GLU A 71 -12.91 -13.64 7.71
CA GLU A 71 -13.18 -14.65 8.74
C GLU A 71 -12.00 -15.63 8.87
N LEU A 72 -11.55 -15.88 10.11
CA LEU A 72 -10.57 -16.92 10.45
C LEU A 72 -11.06 -17.74 11.67
N PRO A 73 -10.92 -19.08 11.68
CA PRO A 73 -10.47 -19.90 10.55
C PRO A 73 -11.47 -19.87 9.39
N PRO A 74 -11.01 -19.94 8.12
CA PRO A 74 -11.88 -19.89 6.97
C PRO A 74 -12.80 -21.13 6.91
N LYS A 75 -13.97 -20.97 6.30
CA LYS A 75 -14.95 -22.07 6.12
C LYS A 75 -14.71 -22.78 4.78
N ARG A 76 -15.59 -23.71 4.42
CA ARG A 76 -15.61 -24.20 3.03
C ARG A 76 -16.21 -23.13 2.14
N VAL A 77 -15.62 -22.95 0.97
CA VAL A 77 -16.08 -22.00 -0.05
C VAL A 77 -16.96 -22.69 -1.11
N ALA A 78 -17.89 -21.95 -1.72
CA ALA A 78 -18.73 -22.41 -2.83
C ALA A 78 -18.66 -21.49 -4.06
N ASN A 79 -18.19 -20.26 -3.91
CA ASN A 79 -17.73 -19.43 -5.01
C ASN A 79 -16.21 -19.59 -5.18
N LEU A 80 -15.80 -20.41 -6.16
CA LEU A 80 -14.40 -20.76 -6.39
C LEU A 80 -13.71 -19.80 -7.36
N SER A 81 -14.35 -18.69 -7.72
CA SER A 81 -13.86 -17.82 -8.77
C SER A 81 -12.55 -17.13 -8.41
N VAL A 82 -11.61 -17.16 -9.35
CA VAL A 82 -10.27 -16.58 -9.19
C VAL A 82 -9.98 -15.66 -10.38
N PRO A 83 -9.71 -14.36 -10.16
CA PRO A 83 -9.29 -13.46 -11.21
C PRO A 83 -8.05 -14.00 -11.96
N GLY A 84 -8.08 -13.95 -13.28
CA GLY A 84 -7.01 -14.48 -14.13
C GLY A 84 -7.07 -15.97 -14.44
N PHE A 85 -8.09 -16.69 -13.96
CA PHE A 85 -8.27 -18.10 -14.34
C PHE A 85 -8.62 -18.25 -15.82
N ARG A 86 -7.83 -19.06 -16.51
CA ARG A 86 -8.14 -19.61 -17.83
C ARG A 86 -9.08 -20.80 -17.70
N VAL A 87 -9.72 -21.19 -18.81
CA VAL A 87 -10.53 -22.42 -18.86
C VAL A 87 -9.69 -23.64 -18.46
N HIS A 88 -8.44 -23.71 -18.95
CA HIS A 88 -7.49 -24.77 -18.62
C HIS A 88 -7.22 -24.87 -17.11
N ASP A 89 -7.02 -23.72 -16.44
CA ASP A 89 -6.61 -23.66 -15.03
C ASP A 89 -7.65 -24.31 -14.11
N ALA A 90 -8.94 -24.24 -14.47
CA ALA A 90 -10.02 -24.85 -13.69
C ALA A 90 -9.85 -26.37 -13.50
N ALA A 91 -9.19 -27.05 -14.45
CA ALA A 91 -8.96 -28.49 -14.44
C ALA A 91 -7.51 -28.89 -14.13
N SER A 92 -6.55 -27.96 -14.12
CA SER A 92 -5.12 -28.28 -13.97
C SER A 92 -4.39 -27.54 -12.84
N LEU A 93 -4.84 -26.34 -12.45
CA LEU A 93 -4.18 -25.55 -11.41
C LEU A 93 -4.61 -26.05 -10.03
N CYS A 94 -3.64 -26.50 -9.24
CA CYS A 94 -3.83 -26.83 -7.83
C CYS A 94 -3.28 -25.72 -6.94
N PRO A 95 -3.86 -25.50 -5.75
CA PRO A 95 -3.20 -24.75 -4.70
C PRO A 95 -1.83 -25.36 -4.32
N LEU A 96 -0.84 -24.52 -4.09
CA LEU A 96 0.56 -24.90 -3.83
C LEU A 96 1.14 -24.02 -2.73
N GLN A 97 1.94 -24.61 -1.84
CA GLN A 97 2.75 -23.83 -0.89
C GLN A 97 3.96 -23.18 -1.61
N PRO A 98 4.50 -22.04 -1.13
CA PRO A 98 4.02 -21.26 0.02
C PRO A 98 2.61 -20.69 -0.21
N LEU A 99 1.89 -20.39 0.87
CA LEU A 99 0.55 -19.78 0.75
C LEU A 99 0.56 -18.53 -0.16
N ILE A 100 1.62 -17.73 -0.08
CA ILE A 100 1.78 -16.47 -0.80
C ILE A 100 2.85 -16.60 -1.91
N HIS A 101 2.44 -16.37 -3.16
CA HIS A 101 3.31 -16.28 -4.34
C HIS A 101 3.39 -14.82 -4.80
N ARG A 102 4.49 -14.13 -4.47
CA ARG A 102 4.64 -12.67 -4.67
C ARG A 102 4.46 -12.21 -6.12
N THR A 103 4.80 -13.08 -7.07
CA THR A 103 4.78 -12.85 -8.52
C THR A 103 3.70 -13.67 -9.24
N ASP A 104 2.76 -14.28 -8.50
CA ASP A 104 1.63 -15.01 -9.08
C ASP A 104 0.38 -14.78 -8.21
N ALA A 105 -0.37 -13.72 -8.55
CA ALA A 105 -1.61 -13.37 -7.87
C ALA A 105 -2.71 -14.41 -8.08
N ARG A 106 -2.71 -15.09 -9.24
CA ARG A 106 -3.64 -16.17 -9.56
C ARG A 106 -3.41 -17.38 -8.67
N GLN A 107 -2.16 -17.82 -8.50
CA GLN A 107 -1.81 -18.90 -7.58
C GLN A 107 -2.12 -18.52 -6.13
N THR A 108 -1.79 -17.29 -5.71
CA THR A 108 -2.12 -16.83 -4.35
C THR A 108 -3.62 -16.77 -4.10
N ALA A 109 -4.41 -16.33 -5.09
CA ALA A 109 -5.86 -16.32 -5.00
C ALA A 109 -6.44 -17.74 -4.89
N ALA A 110 -5.97 -18.69 -5.72
CA ALA A 110 -6.37 -20.10 -5.60
C ALA A 110 -6.04 -20.68 -4.21
N ASN A 111 -4.86 -20.35 -3.70
CA ASN A 111 -4.45 -20.72 -2.36
C ASN A 111 -5.37 -20.15 -1.29
N LEU A 112 -5.76 -18.88 -1.36
CA LEU A 112 -6.64 -18.26 -0.35
C LEU A 112 -8.11 -18.68 -0.50
N MET A 113 -8.59 -18.94 -1.71
CA MET A 113 -10.00 -19.26 -1.97
C MET A 113 -10.35 -20.66 -1.50
N TRP A 114 -9.63 -21.71 -1.90
CA TRP A 114 -9.91 -23.08 -1.42
C TRP A 114 -8.69 -23.84 -0.89
N GLY A 115 -7.48 -23.40 -1.22
CA GLY A 115 -6.25 -24.07 -0.76
C GLY A 115 -5.90 -23.88 0.72
N ILE A 116 -6.39 -22.80 1.35
CA ILE A 116 -5.90 -22.33 2.65
C ILE A 116 -6.09 -23.36 3.75
N LEU A 117 -7.20 -24.10 3.74
CA LEU A 117 -7.44 -25.17 4.70
C LEU A 117 -6.47 -26.34 4.49
N SER A 118 -6.31 -26.82 3.25
CA SER A 118 -5.37 -27.88 2.93
C SER A 118 -3.93 -27.51 3.31
N ILE A 119 -3.52 -26.27 3.02
CA ILE A 119 -2.20 -25.75 3.39
C ILE A 119 -2.08 -25.62 4.92
N ALA A 120 -3.03 -24.97 5.60
CA ALA A 120 -2.96 -24.72 7.04
C ALA A 120 -3.01 -25.99 7.90
N TYR A 121 -3.55 -27.10 7.39
CA TYR A 121 -3.60 -28.39 8.08
C TYR A 121 -2.61 -29.44 7.52
N GLY A 122 -1.75 -29.06 6.58
CA GLY A 122 -0.66 -29.93 6.09
C GLY A 122 -1.13 -31.10 5.23
N GLU A 123 -2.20 -30.91 4.46
CA GLU A 123 -2.66 -31.90 3.48
C GLU A 123 -1.67 -31.99 2.30
N ARG A 124 -1.45 -33.21 1.78
CA ARG A 124 -0.40 -33.48 0.78
C ARG A 124 -0.73 -32.98 -0.62
N SER A 125 -2.00 -32.84 -0.95
CA SER A 125 -2.46 -32.44 -2.28
C SER A 125 -3.74 -31.63 -2.14
N ALA A 126 -3.77 -30.45 -2.74
CA ALA A 126 -4.98 -29.68 -2.88
C ALA A 126 -5.66 -30.01 -4.23
N PRO A 127 -6.99 -30.09 -4.29
CA PRO A 127 -7.71 -30.32 -5.54
C PRO A 127 -7.66 -29.10 -6.47
N THR A 128 -7.83 -29.35 -7.77
CA THR A 128 -8.12 -28.29 -8.76
C THR A 128 -9.49 -27.65 -8.47
N GLN A 129 -9.80 -26.53 -9.14
CA GLN A 129 -11.11 -25.86 -8.98
C GLN A 129 -12.28 -26.82 -9.28
N LEU A 130 -12.19 -27.58 -10.37
CA LEU A 130 -13.18 -28.58 -10.76
C LEU A 130 -13.25 -29.74 -9.76
N GLU A 131 -12.11 -30.26 -9.31
CA GLU A 131 -12.08 -31.36 -8.36
C GLU A 131 -12.65 -30.95 -7.00
N TYR A 132 -12.32 -29.75 -6.51
CA TYR A 132 -12.87 -29.22 -5.28
C TYR A 132 -14.38 -29.10 -5.38
N ALA A 133 -14.88 -28.60 -6.52
CA ALA A 133 -16.31 -28.52 -6.77
C ALA A 133 -16.98 -29.89 -6.70
N LEU A 134 -16.45 -30.89 -7.41
CA LEU A 134 -16.99 -32.25 -7.40
C LEU A 134 -17.00 -32.86 -5.98
N GLN A 135 -15.97 -32.60 -5.17
CA GLN A 135 -15.91 -33.06 -3.78
C GLN A 135 -17.02 -32.48 -2.89
N GLN A 136 -17.57 -31.31 -3.22
CA GLN A 136 -18.70 -30.73 -2.49
C GLN A 136 -20.07 -31.27 -2.93
N SER A 137 -20.14 -32.13 -3.95
CA SER A 137 -21.39 -32.71 -4.48
C SER A 137 -22.46 -31.65 -4.82
N PRO A 138 -22.17 -30.68 -5.70
CA PRO A 138 -23.08 -29.58 -5.99
C PRO A 138 -24.32 -30.05 -6.75
N THR A 139 -25.47 -29.45 -6.45
CA THR A 139 -26.72 -29.66 -7.20
C THR A 139 -26.87 -28.71 -8.38
N PHE A 140 -26.25 -27.53 -8.31
CA PHE A 140 -26.25 -26.50 -9.34
C PHE A 140 -24.88 -25.82 -9.41
N VAL A 141 -24.35 -25.66 -10.62
CA VAL A 141 -23.04 -25.07 -10.88
C VAL A 141 -23.13 -24.02 -11.99
N ILE A 142 -22.57 -22.84 -11.71
CA ILE A 142 -22.33 -21.79 -12.71
C ILE A 142 -20.89 -21.94 -13.20
N VAL A 143 -20.69 -21.96 -14.52
CA VAL A 143 -19.37 -21.97 -15.17
C VAL A 143 -19.22 -20.67 -15.97
N GLU A 144 -18.28 -19.83 -15.54
CA GLU A 144 -17.99 -18.50 -16.09
C GLU A 144 -16.48 -18.39 -16.34
N LEU A 145 -16.00 -18.89 -17.49
CA LEU A 145 -14.56 -18.96 -17.81
C LEU A 145 -14.31 -18.53 -19.26
N GLY A 146 -13.07 -18.14 -19.59
CA GLY A 146 -12.66 -17.84 -20.96
C GLY A 146 -12.62 -16.35 -21.32
N TYR A 147 -13.23 -15.48 -20.51
CA TYR A 147 -13.16 -14.03 -20.74
C TYR A 147 -11.76 -13.46 -20.53
N TYR A 148 -10.99 -14.02 -19.58
CA TYR A 148 -9.63 -13.58 -19.32
C TYR A 148 -8.71 -13.77 -20.54
N GLU A 149 -8.76 -14.93 -21.21
CA GLU A 149 -7.99 -15.19 -22.43
C GLU A 149 -8.35 -14.21 -23.57
N ALA A 150 -9.64 -13.89 -23.72
CA ALA A 150 -10.11 -12.90 -24.68
C ALA A 150 -9.55 -11.50 -24.36
N LEU A 151 -9.60 -11.11 -23.08
CA LEU A 151 -9.12 -9.81 -22.62
C LEU A 151 -7.60 -9.66 -22.81
N GLU A 152 -6.81 -10.68 -22.47
CA GLU A 152 -5.36 -10.65 -22.70
C GLU A 152 -5.01 -10.53 -24.18
N ALA A 153 -5.72 -11.25 -25.06
CA ALA A 153 -5.52 -11.14 -26.49
C ALA A 153 -5.82 -9.73 -27.01
N ALA A 154 -6.89 -9.10 -26.50
CA ALA A 154 -7.27 -7.74 -26.88
C ALA A 154 -6.28 -6.68 -26.38
N VAL A 155 -5.89 -6.75 -25.10
CA VAL A 155 -4.96 -5.79 -24.48
C VAL A 155 -3.58 -5.82 -25.13
N HIS A 156 -3.06 -7.00 -25.47
CA HIS A 156 -1.72 -7.15 -26.07
C HIS A 156 -1.75 -7.10 -27.61
N GLU A 157 -2.90 -6.78 -28.23
CA GLU A 157 -3.09 -6.83 -29.68
C GLU A 157 -2.58 -8.15 -30.31
N ASN A 158 -2.79 -9.28 -29.62
CA ASN A 158 -2.20 -10.55 -30.02
C ASN A 158 -3.24 -11.68 -29.93
N PRO A 159 -3.84 -12.06 -31.09
CA PRO A 159 -4.79 -13.17 -31.17
C PRO A 159 -4.23 -14.51 -30.69
N GLY A 160 -2.91 -14.66 -30.56
CA GLY A 160 -2.25 -15.87 -30.08
C GLY A 160 -2.44 -16.17 -28.58
N PHE A 161 -2.84 -15.18 -27.77
CA PHE A 161 -3.20 -15.42 -26.36
C PHE A 161 -4.57 -16.09 -26.20
N LEU A 162 -5.41 -16.05 -27.24
CA LEU A 162 -6.69 -16.75 -27.27
C LEU A 162 -6.49 -18.16 -27.87
N PRO A 163 -6.75 -19.23 -27.11
CA PRO A 163 -6.68 -20.59 -27.65
C PRO A 163 -7.61 -20.75 -28.85
N ASN A 164 -7.24 -21.65 -29.77
CA ASN A 164 -8.12 -21.95 -30.89
C ASN A 164 -9.43 -22.60 -30.39
N ALA A 165 -10.48 -22.53 -31.21
CA ALA A 165 -11.79 -23.01 -30.79
C ALA A 165 -11.82 -24.51 -30.48
N GLU A 166 -10.97 -25.35 -31.10
CA GLU A 166 -10.92 -26.78 -30.80
C GLU A 166 -10.40 -27.05 -29.38
N GLU A 167 -9.30 -26.41 -29.02
CA GLU A 167 -8.67 -26.53 -27.72
C GLU A 167 -9.58 -26.06 -26.58
N LEU A 168 -10.12 -24.85 -26.69
CA LEU A 168 -10.97 -24.27 -25.64
C LEU A 168 -12.25 -25.08 -25.43
N ILE A 169 -12.89 -25.54 -26.51
CA ILE A 169 -14.10 -26.36 -26.44
C ILE A 169 -13.81 -27.75 -25.86
N SER A 170 -12.63 -28.30 -26.11
CA SER A 170 -12.20 -29.56 -25.48
C SER A 170 -12.11 -29.43 -23.95
N GLN A 171 -11.49 -28.34 -23.46
CA GLN A 171 -11.37 -28.06 -22.04
C GLN A 171 -12.75 -27.82 -21.38
N TYR A 172 -13.63 -27.05 -22.03
CA TYR A 172 -15.01 -26.86 -21.56
C TYR A 172 -15.81 -28.17 -21.52
N SER A 173 -15.63 -29.04 -22.51
CA SER A 173 -16.30 -30.34 -22.59
C SER A 173 -15.93 -31.22 -21.40
N GLU A 174 -14.67 -31.22 -20.99
CA GLU A 174 -14.23 -31.92 -19.78
C GLU A 174 -14.96 -31.40 -18.52
N ILE A 175 -14.97 -30.08 -18.32
CA ILE A 175 -15.59 -29.44 -17.16
C ILE A 175 -17.09 -29.77 -17.10
N ILE A 176 -17.83 -29.48 -18.17
CA ILE A 176 -19.28 -29.67 -18.22
C ILE A 176 -19.63 -31.14 -18.03
N ARG A 177 -18.98 -32.05 -18.77
CA ARG A 177 -19.27 -33.49 -18.67
C ARG A 177 -19.03 -34.00 -17.26
N ARG A 178 -17.90 -33.67 -16.63
CA ARG A 178 -17.61 -34.13 -15.26
C ARG A 178 -18.62 -33.63 -14.24
N LEU A 179 -19.10 -32.40 -14.37
CA LEU A 179 -20.13 -31.84 -13.49
C LEU A 179 -21.50 -32.52 -13.72
N LYS A 180 -21.90 -32.74 -14.98
CA LYS A 180 -23.14 -33.46 -15.33
C LYS A 180 -23.10 -34.91 -14.89
N ASP A 181 -21.97 -35.60 -15.05
CA ASP A 181 -21.75 -36.99 -14.60
C ASP A 181 -21.86 -37.11 -13.07
N ALA A 182 -21.50 -36.04 -12.34
CA ALA A 182 -21.69 -35.96 -10.89
C ALA A 182 -23.13 -35.60 -10.47
N GLY A 183 -24.04 -35.40 -11.42
CA GLY A 183 -25.45 -35.12 -11.17
C GLY A 183 -25.79 -33.64 -10.94
N ALA A 184 -24.86 -32.72 -11.23
CA ALA A 184 -25.13 -31.29 -11.11
C ALA A 184 -25.92 -30.76 -12.31
N GLU A 185 -26.84 -29.84 -12.07
CA GLU A 185 -27.33 -28.93 -13.11
C GLU A 185 -26.24 -27.89 -13.40
N VAL A 186 -25.99 -27.60 -14.68
CA VAL A 186 -24.89 -26.73 -15.11
C VAL A 186 -25.45 -25.57 -15.92
N LEU A 187 -25.07 -24.35 -15.54
CA LEU A 187 -25.28 -23.13 -16.31
C LEU A 187 -23.91 -22.60 -16.76
N ALA A 188 -23.67 -22.58 -18.07
CA ALA A 188 -22.50 -21.96 -18.66
C ALA A 188 -22.83 -20.55 -19.16
N LEU A 189 -21.88 -19.63 -19.00
CA LEU A 189 -21.91 -18.31 -19.63
C LEU A 189 -21.00 -18.35 -20.86
N ASN A 190 -21.43 -17.78 -21.98
CA ASN A 190 -20.55 -17.59 -23.12
C ASN A 190 -19.53 -16.46 -22.88
N ILE A 191 -18.59 -16.26 -23.80
CA ILE A 191 -17.45 -15.35 -23.60
C ILE A 191 -17.79 -13.97 -24.18
N PRO A 192 -17.82 -12.88 -23.38
CA PRO A 192 -17.98 -11.54 -23.92
C PRO A 192 -16.85 -11.13 -24.87
N ASP A 193 -17.16 -10.29 -25.85
CA ASP A 193 -16.14 -9.63 -26.66
C ASP A 193 -15.57 -8.44 -25.88
N PRO A 194 -14.24 -8.37 -25.61
CA PRO A 194 -13.64 -7.24 -24.91
C PRO A 194 -13.93 -5.89 -25.58
N PHE A 195 -14.09 -5.85 -26.92
CA PHE A 195 -14.37 -4.62 -27.65
C PHE A 195 -15.83 -4.11 -27.48
N ASP A 196 -16.71 -4.89 -26.85
CA ASP A 196 -18.05 -4.46 -26.41
C ASP A 196 -18.02 -3.82 -24.98
N THR A 197 -16.84 -3.66 -24.38
CA THR A 197 -16.65 -3.06 -23.04
C THR A 197 -16.13 -1.63 -23.07
N ALA A 198 -16.22 -0.91 -21.94
CA ALA A 198 -15.73 0.46 -21.82
C ALA A 198 -14.19 0.58 -21.87
N HIS A 199 -13.45 -0.52 -21.73
CA HIS A 199 -11.98 -0.52 -21.80
C HIS A 199 -11.49 -0.17 -23.21
N PHE A 200 -12.30 -0.43 -24.22
CA PHE A 200 -11.97 -0.24 -25.62
C PHE A 200 -13.02 0.68 -26.25
N SER A 201 -12.60 1.89 -26.63
CA SER A 201 -13.50 2.92 -27.16
C SER A 201 -13.27 3.13 -28.64
N SER A 202 -14.35 3.17 -29.44
CA SER A 202 -14.25 3.75 -30.79
C SER A 202 -13.73 5.20 -30.71
N VAL A 203 -13.14 5.70 -31.79
CA VAL A 203 -12.62 7.09 -31.84
C VAL A 203 -13.73 8.11 -31.54
N GLU A 204 -14.96 7.86 -31.98
CA GLU A 204 -16.10 8.73 -31.71
C GLU A 204 -16.48 8.74 -30.23
N THR A 205 -16.41 7.58 -29.57
CA THR A 205 -16.67 7.46 -28.13
C THR A 205 -15.57 8.12 -27.32
N ALA A 206 -14.31 7.86 -27.67
CA ALA A 206 -13.14 8.49 -27.07
C ALA A 206 -13.20 10.03 -27.18
N ALA A 207 -13.56 10.56 -28.37
CA ALA A 207 -13.70 11.99 -28.60
C ALA A 207 -14.80 12.62 -27.72
N ARG A 208 -15.94 11.93 -27.55
CA ARG A 208 -17.03 12.38 -26.68
C ARG A 208 -16.59 12.49 -25.22
N ILE A 209 -15.86 11.49 -24.73
CA ILE A 209 -15.35 11.44 -23.34
C ILE A 209 -14.27 12.50 -23.13
N ALA A 210 -13.33 12.63 -24.07
CA ALA A 210 -12.24 13.61 -24.03
C ALA A 210 -12.67 15.05 -24.36
N LYS A 211 -13.95 15.27 -24.69
CA LYS A 211 -14.52 16.59 -25.05
C LYS A 211 -13.82 17.24 -26.25
N VAL A 212 -13.62 16.48 -27.32
CA VAL A 212 -13.02 16.94 -28.58
C VAL A 212 -13.83 16.48 -29.80
N GLU A 213 -13.53 17.04 -30.97
CA GLU A 213 -14.04 16.53 -32.24
C GLU A 213 -13.31 15.24 -32.66
N PRO A 214 -13.97 14.23 -33.24
CA PRO A 214 -13.30 13.01 -33.71
C PRO A 214 -12.16 13.28 -34.71
N SER A 215 -12.35 14.26 -35.60
CA SER A 215 -11.32 14.67 -36.58
C SER A 215 -10.02 15.15 -35.92
N PHE A 216 -10.10 15.74 -34.72
CA PHE A 216 -8.91 16.10 -33.97
C PHE A 216 -8.12 14.84 -33.60
N LEU A 217 -8.76 13.79 -33.10
CA LEU A 217 -8.04 12.56 -32.71
C LEU A 217 -7.40 11.87 -33.93
N TYR A 218 -8.14 11.74 -35.03
CA TYR A 218 -7.63 11.15 -36.28
C TYR A 218 -6.39 11.89 -36.82
N GLU A 219 -6.44 13.22 -36.85
CA GLU A 219 -5.36 14.02 -37.41
C GLU A 219 -4.19 14.20 -36.44
N ARG A 220 -4.48 14.37 -35.14
CA ARG A 220 -3.48 14.76 -34.14
C ARG A 220 -2.58 13.61 -33.73
N TYR A 221 -3.17 12.43 -33.58
CA TYR A 221 -2.51 11.22 -33.11
C TYR A 221 -2.39 10.16 -34.22
N GLU A 222 -2.71 10.52 -35.47
CA GLU A 222 -2.61 9.65 -36.64
C GLU A 222 -3.37 8.32 -36.51
N ILE A 223 -4.46 8.32 -35.75
CA ILE A 223 -5.31 7.14 -35.54
C ILE A 223 -5.97 6.77 -36.88
N LYS A 224 -6.04 5.48 -37.23
CA LYS A 224 -6.66 5.05 -38.50
C LYS A 224 -8.16 4.77 -38.29
N PRO A 225 -8.98 4.92 -39.34
CA PRO A 225 -10.40 4.53 -39.26
C PRO A 225 -10.56 3.06 -38.87
N GLY A 226 -11.35 2.82 -37.82
CA GLY A 226 -11.61 1.48 -37.28
C GLY A 226 -10.64 1.04 -36.18
N ASP A 227 -9.55 1.76 -35.92
CA ASP A 227 -8.72 1.53 -34.75
C ASP A 227 -9.51 1.88 -33.47
N VAL A 228 -9.15 1.23 -32.38
CA VAL A 228 -9.83 1.32 -31.09
C VAL A 228 -8.88 1.90 -30.05
N VAL A 229 -9.36 2.85 -29.25
CA VAL A 229 -8.58 3.51 -28.20
C VAL A 229 -8.71 2.72 -26.90
N THR A 230 -7.60 2.28 -26.31
CA THR A 230 -7.60 1.61 -25.01
C THR A 230 -7.89 2.60 -23.88
N LEU A 231 -8.29 2.13 -22.70
CA LEU A 231 -8.58 3.01 -21.58
C LEU A 231 -7.34 3.78 -21.10
N ASN A 232 -6.15 3.17 -21.17
CA ASN A 232 -4.89 3.87 -20.93
C ASN A 232 -4.64 4.95 -21.97
N GLY A 233 -4.88 4.65 -23.26
CA GLY A 233 -4.79 5.64 -24.33
C GLY A 233 -5.77 6.80 -24.15
N LEU A 234 -7.00 6.50 -23.72
CA LEU A 234 -8.01 7.52 -23.41
C LEU A 234 -7.57 8.42 -22.24
N ASN A 235 -7.04 7.83 -21.17
CA ASN A 235 -6.50 8.58 -20.04
C ASN A 235 -5.28 9.44 -20.43
N GLU A 236 -4.39 8.92 -21.29
CA GLU A 236 -3.26 9.67 -21.86
C GLU A 236 -3.73 10.90 -22.64
N ILE A 237 -4.67 10.71 -23.57
CA ILE A 237 -5.26 11.80 -24.35
C ILE A 237 -5.86 12.87 -23.41
N GLY A 238 -6.59 12.44 -22.38
CA GLY A 238 -7.14 13.35 -21.37
C GLY A 238 -6.04 14.14 -20.65
N PHE A 239 -4.98 13.46 -20.20
CA PHE A 239 -3.84 14.10 -19.53
C PHE A 239 -3.13 15.13 -20.43
N GLN A 240 -2.87 14.80 -21.70
CA GLN A 240 -2.22 15.71 -22.64
C GLN A 240 -3.07 16.96 -22.93
N ILE A 241 -4.38 16.81 -23.10
CA ILE A 241 -5.30 17.94 -23.27
C ILE A 241 -5.32 18.82 -22.02
N PHE A 242 -5.42 18.20 -20.83
CA PHE A 242 -5.45 18.91 -19.56
C PHE A 242 -4.15 19.67 -19.28
N SER A 243 -3.00 19.01 -19.44
CA SER A 243 -1.66 19.57 -19.21
C SER A 243 -1.23 20.62 -20.25
N ARG A 244 -2.01 20.76 -21.34
CA ARG A 244 -1.67 21.57 -22.52
C ARG A 244 -0.35 21.16 -23.18
N SER A 245 0.09 19.92 -22.96
CA SER A 245 1.30 19.34 -23.54
C SER A 245 0.90 18.14 -24.39
N LEU A 246 0.90 18.32 -25.70
CA LEU A 246 0.50 17.28 -26.65
C LEU A 246 1.75 16.57 -27.19
N GLY A 247 1.73 15.23 -27.20
CA GLY A 247 2.81 14.37 -27.68
C GLY A 247 2.29 13.06 -28.28
N ALA A 248 3.19 12.23 -28.82
CA ALA A 248 2.79 10.94 -29.39
C ALA A 248 2.11 10.04 -28.34
N LEU A 249 1.22 9.14 -28.79
CA LEU A 249 0.66 8.10 -27.92
C LEU A 249 1.59 6.89 -27.88
N HIS A 250 1.65 6.21 -26.74
CA HIS A 250 2.31 4.91 -26.61
C HIS A 250 1.64 3.88 -27.56
N PRO A 251 2.37 2.92 -28.14
CA PRO A 251 1.78 1.87 -28.98
C PRO A 251 0.55 1.19 -28.36
N ASP A 252 0.62 0.83 -27.07
CA ASP A 252 -0.47 0.18 -26.32
C ASP A 252 -1.71 1.07 -26.07
N ALA A 253 -1.69 2.34 -26.51
CA ALA A 253 -2.84 3.23 -26.45
C ALA A 253 -3.92 2.89 -27.50
N LEU A 254 -3.54 2.15 -28.55
CA LEU A 254 -4.40 1.86 -29.70
C LEU A 254 -4.35 0.38 -30.05
N ILE A 255 -5.49 -0.16 -30.49
CA ILE A 255 -5.60 -1.50 -31.08
C ILE A 255 -6.01 -1.33 -32.54
N SER A 256 -5.30 -1.98 -33.46
CA SER A 256 -5.62 -1.88 -34.88
C SER A 256 -6.96 -2.53 -35.21
N ALA A 257 -7.67 -1.96 -36.18
CA ALA A 257 -8.91 -2.52 -36.70
C ALA A 257 -8.78 -3.99 -37.14
N GLY A 258 -7.61 -4.37 -37.70
CA GLY A 258 -7.35 -5.71 -38.18
C GLY A 258 -7.29 -6.73 -37.04
N ALA A 259 -6.51 -6.45 -36.01
CA ALA A 259 -6.38 -7.31 -34.84
C ALA A 259 -7.70 -7.42 -34.08
N ALA A 260 -8.41 -6.30 -33.88
CA ALA A 260 -9.71 -6.30 -33.21
C ALA A 260 -10.72 -7.22 -33.92
N ASN A 261 -10.87 -7.07 -35.25
CA ASN A 261 -11.78 -7.92 -36.04
C ASN A 261 -11.41 -9.41 -36.00
N GLU A 262 -10.11 -9.74 -36.00
CA GLU A 262 -9.65 -11.13 -35.91
C GLU A 262 -10.02 -11.75 -34.55
N ILE A 263 -9.76 -11.02 -33.46
CA ILE A 263 -10.08 -11.48 -32.09
C ILE A 263 -11.60 -11.64 -31.93
N SER A 264 -12.40 -10.65 -32.31
CA SER A 264 -13.86 -10.72 -32.28
C SER A 264 -14.41 -11.91 -33.08
N SER A 265 -13.84 -12.19 -34.25
CA SER A 265 -14.25 -13.32 -35.10
C SER A 265 -13.97 -14.67 -34.43
N ARG A 266 -12.80 -14.83 -33.79
CA ARG A 266 -12.45 -16.04 -33.04
C ARG A 266 -13.36 -16.26 -31.83
N ILE A 267 -13.66 -15.20 -31.08
CA ILE A 267 -14.59 -15.26 -29.94
C ILE A 267 -15.99 -15.67 -30.41
N ALA A 268 -16.47 -15.13 -31.53
CA ALA A 268 -17.75 -15.51 -32.11
C ALA A 268 -17.80 -17.00 -32.50
N GLU A 269 -16.74 -17.52 -33.14
CA GLU A 269 -16.62 -18.95 -33.47
C GLU A 269 -16.62 -19.82 -32.20
N ILE A 270 -15.86 -19.43 -31.18
CA ILE A 270 -15.82 -20.12 -29.89
C ILE A 270 -17.22 -20.16 -29.26
N ASN A 271 -17.93 -19.03 -29.21
CA ASN A 271 -19.25 -18.93 -28.60
C ASN A 271 -20.30 -19.77 -29.34
N GLU A 272 -20.24 -19.86 -30.67
CA GLU A 272 -21.11 -20.74 -31.45
C GLU A 272 -20.88 -22.21 -31.08
N ARG A 273 -19.62 -22.64 -31.02
CA ARG A 273 -19.27 -24.03 -30.67
C ARG A 273 -19.56 -24.35 -29.19
N LEU A 274 -19.39 -23.37 -28.30
CA LEU A 274 -19.72 -23.51 -26.88
C LEU A 274 -21.23 -23.68 -26.69
N ALA A 275 -22.05 -22.92 -27.41
CA ALA A 275 -23.50 -23.07 -27.37
C ALA A 275 -23.94 -24.48 -27.79
N GLN A 276 -23.35 -25.03 -28.85
CA GLN A 276 -23.60 -26.41 -29.30
C GLN A 276 -23.18 -27.43 -28.22
N LEU A 277 -21.97 -27.28 -27.66
CA LEU A 277 -21.47 -28.18 -26.61
C LEU A 277 -22.40 -28.20 -25.38
N VAL A 278 -22.84 -27.02 -24.92
CA VAL A 278 -23.73 -26.87 -23.77
C VAL A 278 -25.08 -27.54 -24.03
N GLN A 279 -25.63 -27.34 -25.24
CA GLN A 279 -26.87 -28.00 -25.67
C GLN A 279 -26.74 -29.53 -25.70
N ASP A 280 -25.64 -30.05 -26.28
CA ASP A 280 -25.40 -31.49 -26.43
C ASP A 280 -25.27 -32.23 -25.08
N ASN A 281 -24.83 -31.52 -24.03
CA ASN A 281 -24.69 -32.05 -22.68
C ASN A 281 -25.92 -31.79 -21.78
N GLY A 282 -26.99 -31.20 -22.32
CA GLY A 282 -28.18 -30.86 -21.53
C GLY A 282 -27.89 -29.89 -20.39
N ALA A 283 -26.99 -28.94 -20.62
CA ALA A 283 -26.71 -27.81 -19.73
C ALA A 283 -27.43 -26.55 -20.23
N LEU A 284 -27.52 -25.53 -19.37
CA LEU A 284 -28.09 -24.23 -19.71
C LEU A 284 -27.00 -23.28 -20.19
N LEU A 285 -27.33 -22.44 -21.17
CA LEU A 285 -26.48 -21.35 -21.64
C LEU A 285 -27.12 -20.01 -21.30
N TYR A 286 -26.35 -19.09 -20.73
CA TYR A 286 -26.70 -17.67 -20.69
C TYR A 286 -25.80 -16.87 -21.64
N ASP A 287 -26.42 -16.05 -22.49
CA ASP A 287 -25.74 -15.21 -23.48
C ASP A 287 -25.30 -13.87 -22.85
N ILE A 288 -24.22 -13.92 -22.06
CA ILE A 288 -23.62 -12.74 -21.45
C ILE A 288 -22.95 -11.83 -22.50
N ALA A 289 -22.38 -12.41 -23.56
CA ALA A 289 -21.82 -11.65 -24.68
C ALA A 289 -22.87 -10.77 -25.35
N GLY A 290 -24.06 -11.31 -25.57
CA GLY A 290 -25.22 -10.56 -26.06
C GLY A 290 -25.65 -9.45 -25.10
N LEU A 291 -25.60 -9.66 -23.79
CA LEU A 291 -25.90 -8.59 -22.82
C LEU A 291 -24.92 -7.42 -22.95
N PHE A 292 -23.62 -7.68 -22.98
CA PHE A 292 -22.60 -6.62 -23.05
C PHE A 292 -22.77 -5.80 -24.33
N ARG A 293 -22.98 -6.47 -25.47
CA ARG A 293 -23.30 -5.81 -26.74
C ARG A 293 -24.56 -4.95 -26.67
N ARG A 294 -25.64 -5.43 -26.03
CA ARG A 294 -26.87 -4.65 -25.84
C ARG A 294 -26.62 -3.40 -25.00
N VAL A 295 -25.86 -3.52 -23.92
CA VAL A 295 -25.49 -2.39 -23.05
C VAL A 295 -24.67 -1.35 -23.82
N GLY A 296 -23.70 -1.78 -24.64
CA GLY A 296 -22.89 -0.90 -25.47
C GLY A 296 -23.70 -0.16 -26.54
N GLN A 297 -24.63 -0.85 -27.21
CA GLN A 297 -25.37 -0.29 -28.36
C GLN A 297 -26.63 0.48 -27.98
N GLN A 298 -27.32 0.08 -26.90
CA GLN A 298 -28.66 0.56 -26.56
C GLN A 298 -28.76 1.12 -25.13
N GLY A 299 -27.79 0.79 -24.27
CA GLY A 299 -27.88 1.00 -22.84
C GLY A 299 -28.84 0.03 -22.14
N TYR A 300 -28.92 0.14 -20.81
CA TYR A 300 -29.80 -0.67 -19.96
C TYR A 300 -30.53 0.21 -18.95
N HIS A 301 -31.85 0.05 -18.86
CA HIS A 301 -32.67 0.79 -17.91
C HIS A 301 -32.60 0.17 -16.51
N ALA A 302 -31.95 0.86 -15.58
CA ALA A 302 -31.92 0.53 -14.15
C ALA A 302 -32.67 1.64 -13.40
N GLY A 303 -33.99 1.50 -13.33
CA GLY A 303 -34.86 2.50 -12.71
C GLY A 303 -34.98 3.78 -13.49
N ASN A 304 -34.64 4.88 -12.84
CA ASN A 304 -34.67 6.22 -13.43
C ASN A 304 -33.38 6.56 -14.19
N ARG A 305 -32.43 5.61 -14.27
CA ARG A 305 -31.15 5.78 -14.97
C ARG A 305 -31.05 4.80 -16.13
N THR A 306 -30.44 5.27 -17.22
CA THR A 306 -30.01 4.42 -18.33
C THR A 306 -28.50 4.30 -18.23
N LEU A 307 -28.01 3.10 -17.93
CA LEU A 307 -26.59 2.80 -17.93
C LEU A 307 -26.13 2.55 -19.36
N THR A 308 -24.92 2.99 -19.71
CA THR A 308 -24.33 2.76 -21.04
C THR A 308 -23.04 1.95 -20.92
N GLY A 309 -22.59 1.38 -22.04
CA GLY A 309 -21.30 0.71 -22.13
C GLY A 309 -20.09 1.65 -22.28
N GLU A 310 -20.29 2.96 -22.21
CA GLU A 310 -19.18 3.92 -22.27
C GLU A 310 -18.41 3.97 -20.93
N TYR A 311 -17.16 4.43 -20.96
CA TYR A 311 -16.41 4.69 -19.73
C TYR A 311 -17.11 5.77 -18.89
N MET A 312 -17.28 5.49 -17.59
CA MET A 312 -18.15 6.26 -16.66
C MET A 312 -19.64 6.28 -17.07
N GLY A 313 -20.10 5.35 -17.92
CA GLY A 313 -21.49 5.16 -18.31
C GLY A 313 -22.37 4.45 -17.26
N GLY A 314 -21.76 4.01 -16.16
CA GLY A 314 -22.44 3.45 -15.00
C GLY A 314 -22.61 1.93 -14.99
N PHE A 315 -22.30 1.24 -16.09
CA PHE A 315 -22.32 -0.23 -16.13
C PHE A 315 -20.99 -0.86 -15.68
N TYR A 316 -19.86 -0.35 -16.18
CA TYR A 316 -18.52 -0.85 -15.88
C TYR A 316 -17.84 -0.05 -14.74
N SER A 317 -17.02 -0.74 -13.95
CA SER A 317 -16.08 -0.18 -12.96
C SER A 317 -14.93 0.58 -13.65
N LEU A 318 -14.00 1.16 -12.89
CA LEU A 318 -12.93 2.02 -13.44
C LEU A 318 -11.90 1.29 -14.32
N ASN A 319 -11.84 -0.05 -14.31
CA ASN A 319 -11.05 -0.80 -15.31
C ASN A 319 -11.69 -0.82 -16.72
N GLY A 320 -12.98 -0.52 -16.82
CA GLY A 320 -13.72 -0.49 -18.07
C GLY A 320 -14.22 -1.84 -18.60
N TYR A 321 -13.91 -2.99 -17.98
CA TYR A 321 -14.38 -4.29 -18.47
C TYR A 321 -15.12 -5.16 -17.45
N TYR A 322 -14.90 -4.98 -16.14
CA TYR A 322 -15.72 -5.64 -15.13
C TYR A 322 -16.90 -4.74 -14.74
N PRO A 323 -18.13 -5.28 -14.66
CA PRO A 323 -19.30 -4.50 -14.27
C PRO A 323 -19.24 -4.03 -12.81
N GLY A 324 -19.77 -2.83 -12.56
CA GLY A 324 -20.07 -2.33 -11.22
C GLY A 324 -21.24 -3.08 -10.56
N GLN A 325 -21.69 -2.60 -9.41
CA GLN A 325 -22.67 -3.33 -8.58
C GLN A 325 -24.02 -3.49 -9.28
N THR A 326 -24.44 -2.46 -10.00
CA THR A 326 -25.69 -2.50 -10.78
C THR A 326 -25.54 -3.40 -12.00
N GLY A 327 -24.38 -3.40 -12.66
CA GLY A 327 -24.10 -4.31 -13.77
C GLY A 327 -24.13 -5.78 -13.33
N GLN A 328 -23.50 -6.09 -12.20
CA GLN A 328 -23.57 -7.42 -11.58
C GLN A 328 -25.01 -7.82 -11.20
N ALA A 329 -25.81 -6.88 -10.69
CA ALA A 329 -27.22 -7.11 -10.39
C ALA A 329 -28.08 -7.34 -11.65
N ILE A 330 -27.77 -6.67 -12.76
CA ILE A 330 -28.41 -6.89 -14.06
C ILE A 330 -28.14 -8.32 -14.54
N ILE A 331 -26.88 -8.77 -14.51
CA ILE A 331 -26.49 -10.14 -14.87
C ILE A 331 -27.25 -11.15 -14.02
N ALA A 332 -27.29 -10.94 -12.70
CA ALA A 332 -28.02 -11.80 -11.79
C ALA A 332 -29.53 -11.86 -12.13
N ASN A 333 -30.17 -10.73 -12.44
CA ASN A 333 -31.58 -10.69 -12.82
C ASN A 333 -31.87 -11.44 -14.12
N GLU A 334 -31.04 -11.28 -15.13
CA GLU A 334 -31.20 -11.96 -16.42
C GLU A 334 -31.08 -13.48 -16.25
N ILE A 335 -30.12 -13.94 -15.43
CA ILE A 335 -29.97 -15.36 -15.13
C ILE A 335 -31.13 -15.87 -14.26
N LEU A 336 -31.58 -15.13 -13.25
CA LEU A 336 -32.75 -15.52 -12.45
C LEU A 336 -34.02 -15.64 -13.31
N GLN A 337 -34.21 -14.76 -14.29
CA GLN A 337 -35.29 -14.86 -15.26
C GLN A 337 -35.18 -16.13 -16.11
N LEU A 338 -33.98 -16.45 -16.61
CA LEU A 338 -33.72 -17.70 -17.33
C LEU A 338 -34.07 -18.92 -16.47
N LEU A 339 -33.63 -18.96 -15.21
CA LEU A 339 -33.90 -20.07 -14.29
C LEU A 339 -35.39 -20.19 -13.95
N ASN A 340 -36.08 -19.07 -13.69
CA ASN A 340 -37.52 -19.04 -13.45
C ASN A 340 -38.29 -19.59 -14.66
N ALA A 341 -37.91 -19.18 -15.88
CA ALA A 341 -38.54 -19.66 -17.10
C ALA A 341 -38.27 -21.16 -17.36
N HIS A 342 -37.03 -21.62 -17.12
CA HIS A 342 -36.64 -22.99 -17.41
C HIS A 342 -37.16 -24.01 -16.39
N TYR A 343 -37.01 -23.71 -15.09
CA TYR A 343 -37.37 -24.64 -14.01
C TYR A 343 -38.78 -24.39 -13.43
N GLY A 344 -39.50 -23.36 -13.90
CA GLY A 344 -40.77 -22.94 -13.30
C GLY A 344 -40.61 -22.42 -11.87
N ALA A 345 -39.42 -21.92 -11.54
CA ALA A 345 -39.12 -21.32 -10.24
C ALA A 345 -39.77 -19.93 -10.11
N THR A 346 -39.77 -19.40 -8.88
CA THR A 346 -40.33 -18.08 -8.56
C THR A 346 -39.35 -17.25 -7.74
N PHE A 347 -38.07 -17.27 -8.13
CA PHE A 347 -37.05 -16.42 -7.49
C PHE A 347 -37.37 -14.95 -7.74
N ASN A 348 -37.28 -14.14 -6.69
CA ASN A 348 -37.46 -12.70 -6.81
C ASN A 348 -36.29 -12.08 -7.58
N LEU A 349 -36.58 -11.04 -8.36
CA LEU A 349 -35.54 -10.24 -8.99
C LEU A 349 -35.01 -9.19 -8.01
N ILE A 350 -33.75 -8.82 -8.18
CA ILE A 350 -33.06 -7.77 -7.45
C ILE A 350 -33.64 -6.42 -7.87
N ASP A 351 -33.90 -5.55 -6.89
CA ASP A 351 -34.32 -4.17 -7.13
C ASP A 351 -33.16 -3.32 -7.65
N LEU A 352 -33.08 -3.16 -8.97
CA LEU A 352 -32.04 -2.38 -9.62
C LEU A 352 -32.06 -0.89 -9.19
N ASN A 353 -33.21 -0.34 -8.78
CA ASN A 353 -33.32 1.06 -8.34
C ASN A 353 -32.61 1.28 -7.01
N ALA A 354 -32.68 0.30 -6.12
CA ALA A 354 -31.97 0.34 -4.84
C ALA A 354 -30.46 0.24 -5.06
N VAL A 355 -30.01 -0.70 -5.93
CA VAL A 355 -28.59 -0.92 -6.18
C VAL A 355 -27.94 0.30 -6.84
N VAL A 356 -28.56 0.84 -7.90
CA VAL A 356 -28.02 2.01 -8.64
C VAL A 356 -27.86 3.26 -7.78
N GLY A 357 -28.62 3.39 -6.69
CA GLY A 357 -28.51 4.48 -5.73
C GLY A 357 -27.25 4.42 -4.85
N SER A 358 -26.58 3.28 -4.79
CA SER A 358 -25.40 3.02 -3.94
C SER A 358 -24.17 2.54 -4.71
N ASP A 359 -24.29 2.34 -6.03
CA ASP A 359 -23.23 1.82 -6.89
C ASP A 359 -22.23 2.93 -7.27
N PRO A 360 -20.94 2.78 -6.91
CA PRO A 360 -19.90 3.74 -7.28
C PRO A 360 -19.79 3.96 -8.80
N ALA A 361 -19.88 2.89 -9.59
CA ALA A 361 -19.77 2.98 -11.04
C ALA A 361 -20.88 3.86 -11.62
N ALA A 362 -22.12 3.65 -11.16
CA ALA A 362 -23.27 4.47 -11.56
C ALA A 362 -23.20 5.92 -11.04
N ALA A 363 -22.41 6.20 -10.01
CA ALA A 363 -22.25 7.54 -9.45
C ALA A 363 -21.10 8.34 -10.11
N CYS A 364 -20.29 7.73 -10.97
CA CYS A 364 -19.35 8.43 -11.83
C CYS A 364 -20.06 9.44 -12.74
N ARG A 365 -19.38 10.55 -13.04
CA ARG A 365 -19.89 11.61 -13.90
C ARG A 365 -18.85 11.97 -14.94
N GLN A 366 -19.20 11.86 -16.22
CA GLN A 366 -18.41 12.40 -17.31
C GLN A 366 -18.35 13.93 -17.23
N ALA A 367 -17.36 14.53 -17.90
CA ALA A 367 -17.26 15.99 -18.00
C ALA A 367 -18.52 16.58 -18.64
N GLU A 368 -18.94 17.76 -18.18
CA GLU A 368 -20.04 18.53 -18.77
C GLU A 368 -19.51 19.75 -19.53
N GLY A 369 -20.33 20.41 -20.34
CA GLY A 369 -19.93 21.60 -21.10
C GLY A 369 -19.41 21.30 -22.52
N PRO A 370 -18.98 22.36 -23.24
CA PRO A 370 -18.65 22.29 -24.66
C PRO A 370 -17.33 21.56 -24.93
N ASN A 371 -17.22 20.99 -26.14
CA ASN A 371 -15.96 20.45 -26.64
C ASN A 371 -14.90 21.55 -26.79
N TRP A 372 -13.64 21.18 -26.64
CA TRP A 372 -12.51 21.96 -27.14
C TRP A 372 -12.60 22.10 -28.65
N SER A 373 -12.35 23.30 -29.17
CA SER A 373 -12.26 23.46 -30.61
C SER A 373 -10.93 22.89 -31.12
N SER A 374 -10.96 22.20 -32.26
CA SER A 374 -9.74 21.70 -32.89
C SER A 374 -8.76 22.83 -33.23
N ALA A 375 -9.26 24.04 -33.46
CA ALA A 375 -8.42 25.20 -33.73
C ALA A 375 -7.59 25.63 -32.49
N GLU A 376 -8.18 25.62 -31.30
CA GLU A 376 -7.47 25.93 -30.05
C GLU A 376 -6.44 24.85 -29.72
N LEU A 377 -6.80 23.57 -29.84
CA LEU A 377 -5.87 22.48 -29.54
C LEU A 377 -4.73 22.35 -30.56
N ARG A 378 -4.97 22.67 -31.84
CA ARG A 378 -3.91 22.70 -32.87
C ARG A 378 -2.89 23.83 -32.67
N GLN A 379 -3.22 24.86 -31.88
CA GLN A 379 -2.27 25.92 -31.54
C GLN A 379 -1.28 25.49 -30.45
N LEU A 380 -1.59 24.41 -29.72
CA LEU A 380 -0.67 23.87 -28.72
C LEU A 380 0.52 23.19 -29.40
N PRO A 381 1.76 23.39 -28.90
CA PRO A 381 2.94 22.69 -29.41
C PRO A 381 2.73 21.18 -29.45
N PHE A 382 3.23 20.53 -30.50
CA PHE A 382 3.41 19.07 -30.51
C PHE A 382 4.87 18.76 -30.26
N ASP A 383 5.13 17.88 -29.32
CA ASP A 383 6.43 17.27 -29.15
C ASP A 383 6.30 15.77 -29.42
N PRO A 384 6.85 15.26 -30.54
CA PRO A 384 6.75 13.84 -30.89
C PRO A 384 7.44 12.95 -29.85
N ASP A 385 8.37 13.50 -29.05
CA ASP A 385 9.17 12.75 -28.08
C ASP A 385 8.62 12.89 -26.64
N ALA A 386 7.81 13.92 -26.34
CA ALA A 386 7.30 14.20 -24.98
C ALA A 386 6.35 13.13 -24.41
N GLY A 387 5.77 12.29 -25.26
CA GLY A 387 4.83 11.22 -24.87
C GLY A 387 5.47 9.84 -24.68
N MET A 388 6.78 9.70 -24.94
CA MET A 388 7.50 8.42 -24.87
C MET A 388 8.28 8.19 -23.57
N ASP A 389 8.06 9.04 -22.55
CA ASP A 389 8.82 8.95 -21.30
C ASP A 389 8.33 7.75 -20.45
N GLU A 390 8.82 6.56 -20.81
CA GLU A 390 8.56 5.27 -20.16
C GLU A 390 8.82 5.30 -18.65
N ALA A 391 9.64 6.24 -18.16
CA ALA A 391 10.00 6.38 -16.75
C ALA A 391 8.81 6.70 -15.82
N LEU A 392 7.68 7.19 -16.34
CA LEU A 392 6.49 7.53 -15.55
C LEU A 392 5.49 6.36 -15.38
N PHE A 393 5.54 5.34 -16.25
CA PHE A 393 4.54 4.25 -16.30
C PHE A 393 5.12 2.85 -16.39
N ASN A 394 6.30 2.67 -17.00
CA ASN A 394 7.00 1.40 -16.96
C ASN A 394 7.80 1.35 -15.65
N ALA A 395 7.18 0.80 -14.62
CA ALA A 395 7.94 0.00 -13.66
C ALA A 395 8.57 -1.12 -14.48
N SER A 396 9.82 -0.93 -14.91
CA SER A 396 10.57 -1.94 -15.64
C SER A 396 10.47 -3.27 -14.91
N THR A 397 10.09 -4.30 -15.66
CA THR A 397 10.33 -5.69 -15.33
C THR A 397 11.76 -5.82 -14.81
N GLU A 398 11.90 -6.41 -13.62
CA GLU A 398 13.11 -6.41 -12.80
C GLU A 398 14.25 -7.30 -13.33
N ASP A 399 14.33 -7.51 -14.64
CA ASP A 399 15.08 -8.63 -15.22
C ASP A 399 16.47 -8.30 -15.79
N ASP A 400 16.99 -7.08 -15.62
CA ASP A 400 18.36 -6.77 -16.08
C ASP A 400 19.36 -6.63 -14.91
N ASP A 401 19.79 -7.79 -14.42
CA ASP A 401 20.81 -7.98 -13.40
C ASP A 401 22.22 -7.77 -14.01
N GLN A 402 22.62 -6.51 -14.26
CA GLN A 402 23.97 -6.20 -14.74
C GLN A 402 25.00 -6.29 -13.61
N ARG A 403 26.00 -7.16 -13.82
CA ARG A 403 27.12 -7.46 -12.92
C ARG A 403 28.06 -6.25 -12.79
N PHE A 404 28.27 -5.78 -11.56
CA PHE A 404 29.31 -4.81 -11.20
C PHE A 404 30.04 -5.28 -9.94
N SER A 405 31.37 -5.28 -9.95
CA SER A 405 32.20 -5.68 -8.80
C SER A 405 32.31 -4.53 -7.79
N VAL A 406 32.14 -4.85 -6.50
CA VAL A 406 32.25 -3.90 -5.38
C VAL A 406 33.48 -4.27 -4.55
N GLU A 407 34.55 -3.48 -4.69
CA GLU A 407 35.56 -3.32 -3.63
C GLU A 407 35.29 -1.95 -3.00
N ASP A 408 34.42 -1.85 -2.00
CA ASP A 408 34.39 -0.72 -1.04
C ASP A 408 33.55 -1.04 0.21
N ASN A 409 34.04 -0.61 1.37
CA ASN A 409 33.66 -1.07 2.71
C ASN A 409 32.22 -0.71 3.15
N TRP A 410 31.37 -1.73 3.28
CA TRP A 410 30.01 -1.72 3.86
C TRP A 410 29.90 -1.04 5.25
N GLU A 411 30.96 -1.06 6.06
CA GLU A 411 31.01 -0.46 7.40
C GLU A 411 31.17 1.08 7.38
N GLN A 412 31.57 1.69 6.25
CA GLN A 412 31.76 3.15 6.17
C GLN A 412 30.47 3.95 5.93
N LEU A 413 29.33 3.28 5.78
CA LEU A 413 28.00 3.89 5.75
C LEU A 413 27.28 3.81 7.12
N ALA A 414 28.06 3.63 8.19
CA ALA A 414 27.65 3.73 9.60
C ALA A 414 26.97 5.09 9.90
N PRO A 415 26.16 5.16 10.98
CA PRO A 415 25.05 6.08 11.11
C PRO A 415 25.53 7.51 10.92
N LEU A 416 24.71 8.33 10.24
CA LEU A 416 24.81 9.77 10.37
C LEU A 416 24.75 10.03 11.88
N THR A 417 25.93 10.17 12.49
CA THR A 417 26.05 10.73 13.82
C THR A 417 25.28 12.03 13.68
N PRO A 418 24.22 12.28 14.50
CA PRO A 418 23.50 13.53 14.41
C PRO A 418 24.56 14.64 14.35
N PRO A 419 24.45 15.58 13.40
CA PRO A 419 25.49 16.57 13.18
C PRO A 419 25.90 17.09 14.55
N GLN A 420 27.17 16.88 14.91
CA GLN A 420 27.75 17.48 16.11
C GLN A 420 27.29 18.94 16.09
N PRO A 421 26.55 19.43 17.10
CA PRO A 421 25.93 20.74 17.02
C PRO A 421 27.01 21.75 16.62
N SER A 422 26.88 22.26 15.39
CA SER A 422 27.88 23.13 14.81
C SER A 422 27.79 24.45 15.58
N THR A 423 28.71 24.60 16.54
CA THR A 423 28.94 25.83 17.30
C THR A 423 27.72 26.33 18.08
N LEU A 424 27.28 25.57 19.10
CA LEU A 424 26.48 26.14 20.19
C LEU A 424 27.40 26.95 21.14
N PRO A 425 26.94 28.08 21.72
CA PRO A 425 25.63 28.70 21.49
C PRO A 425 25.55 29.43 20.13
N LEU A 426 24.37 29.42 19.52
CA LEU A 426 24.07 30.13 18.27
C LEU A 426 24.13 31.66 18.46
N ARG A 427 24.52 32.38 17.40
CA ARG A 427 24.52 33.84 17.35
C ARG A 427 23.52 34.34 16.33
N LEU A 428 22.63 35.23 16.78
CA LEU A 428 21.64 35.88 15.91
C LEU A 428 22.33 36.80 14.87
N PRO A 429 21.73 36.95 13.67
CA PRO A 429 22.28 37.80 12.62
C PRO A 429 22.30 39.28 13.03
N PRO A 430 23.23 40.09 12.48
CA PRO A 430 23.27 41.53 12.72
C PRO A 430 21.94 42.20 12.36
N GLY A 431 21.37 42.98 13.27
CA GLY A 431 20.09 43.65 13.06
C GLY A 431 18.84 42.78 13.27
N LEU A 432 19.02 41.54 13.76
CA LEU A 432 17.95 40.58 14.08
C LEU A 432 17.06 40.22 12.88
N GLU A 433 17.56 40.40 11.66
CA GLU A 433 16.83 40.07 10.45
C GLU A 433 17.79 39.50 9.41
N GLN A 434 17.31 38.50 8.67
CA GLN A 434 18.04 37.93 7.54
C GLN A 434 17.08 37.55 6.41
N VAL A 435 17.59 37.56 5.18
CA VAL A 435 16.90 37.07 4.00
C VAL A 435 17.85 36.12 3.28
N LEU A 436 17.45 34.88 3.13
CA LEU A 436 18.25 33.84 2.49
C LEU A 436 17.46 33.20 1.34
N PRO A 437 18.12 32.85 0.21
CA PRO A 437 17.48 32.07 -0.83
C PRO A 437 17.20 30.65 -0.35
N LEU A 438 16.10 30.07 -0.82
CA LEU A 438 15.89 28.64 -0.69
C LEU A 438 16.87 27.89 -1.60
N ASN A 439 17.39 26.78 -1.09
CA ASN A 439 18.05 25.79 -1.93
C ASN A 439 16.98 24.95 -2.63
N ALA A 440 16.84 25.15 -3.94
CA ALA A 440 15.87 24.46 -4.76
C ALA A 440 16.02 22.94 -4.72
N SER A 441 17.25 22.40 -4.60
CA SER A 441 17.48 20.95 -4.57
C SER A 441 17.05 20.26 -3.28
N SER A 442 16.75 21.01 -2.22
CA SER A 442 16.33 20.49 -0.91
C SER A 442 15.09 21.15 -0.34
N SER A 443 14.42 22.02 -1.10
CA SER A 443 13.17 22.65 -0.73
C SER A 443 12.09 22.20 -1.70
N TYR A 444 10.99 21.68 -1.19
CA TYR A 444 9.87 21.20 -1.99
C TYR A 444 8.58 21.23 -1.17
N PHE A 445 7.45 21.27 -1.88
CA PHE A 445 6.16 20.92 -1.28
C PHE A 445 5.53 19.80 -2.09
N GLY A 446 4.68 19.04 -1.43
CA GLY A 446 4.07 17.87 -2.03
C GLY A 446 2.86 17.40 -1.26
N ASP A 447 2.29 16.30 -1.74
CA ASP A 447 1.18 15.61 -1.12
C ASP A 447 1.27 14.11 -1.43
N GLY A 448 0.78 13.29 -0.50
CA GLY A 448 0.50 11.87 -0.71
C GLY A 448 -0.99 11.64 -0.49
N ILE A 449 -1.79 11.70 -1.55
CA ILE A 449 -3.25 11.71 -1.44
C ILE A 449 -3.79 10.28 -1.52
N SER A 450 -4.54 9.87 -0.49
CA SER A 450 -5.27 8.60 -0.46
C SER A 450 -6.59 8.77 -1.20
N ALA A 451 -6.66 8.36 -2.47
CA ALA A 451 -7.91 8.28 -3.23
C ALA A 451 -8.69 7.03 -2.78
N LEU A 452 -9.78 7.22 -2.05
CA LEU A 452 -10.55 6.17 -1.38
C LEU A 452 -12.04 6.34 -1.68
N ASN A 453 -12.80 5.25 -1.74
CA ASN A 453 -14.27 5.32 -1.79
C ASN A 453 -14.91 4.35 -0.80
N VAL A 454 -14.90 4.74 0.46
CA VAL A 454 -15.25 3.87 1.59
C VAL A 454 -16.74 3.96 1.92
N ARG A 455 -17.32 2.87 2.43
CA ARG A 455 -18.73 2.83 2.88
C ARG A 455 -18.91 2.99 4.39
N ASN A 456 -17.96 2.52 5.19
CA ASN A 456 -18.04 2.60 6.63
C ASN A 456 -18.02 4.08 7.07
N PRO A 457 -19.02 4.58 7.81
CA PRO A 457 -19.08 6.00 8.18
C PRO A 457 -17.89 6.52 8.99
N GLN A 458 -17.26 5.67 9.83
CA GLN A 458 -16.06 6.06 10.58
C GLN A 458 -14.84 6.12 9.66
N GLU A 459 -14.67 5.15 8.78
CA GLU A 459 -13.57 5.16 7.81
C GLU A 459 -13.76 6.29 6.78
N GLN A 460 -14.99 6.63 6.36
CA GLN A 460 -15.27 7.80 5.52
C GLN A 460 -14.85 9.13 6.16
N ARG A 461 -14.83 9.19 7.49
CA ARG A 461 -14.45 10.41 8.22
C ARG A 461 -12.93 10.58 8.29
N PHE A 462 -12.19 9.47 8.34
CA PHE A 462 -10.76 9.47 8.64
C PHE A 462 -9.87 8.84 7.54
N GLY A 463 -10.44 8.28 6.47
CA GLY A 463 -9.71 7.61 5.40
C GLY A 463 -8.80 6.45 5.85
N SER A 464 -9.15 5.77 6.93
CA SER A 464 -8.34 4.75 7.60
C SER A 464 -8.55 3.34 7.02
N THR A 465 -8.44 3.20 5.69
CA THR A 465 -8.58 1.89 5.02
C THR A 465 -7.47 1.67 3.99
N ALA A 466 -7.25 0.40 3.66
CA ALA A 466 -6.30 -0.03 2.63
C ALA A 466 -6.89 0.00 1.21
N ASP A 467 -8.15 0.41 1.03
CA ASP A 467 -8.87 0.32 -0.24
C ASP A 467 -8.57 1.51 -1.17
N PHE A 468 -7.29 1.63 -1.55
CA PHE A 468 -6.82 2.64 -2.50
C PHE A 468 -7.38 2.36 -3.89
N ILE A 469 -8.16 3.31 -4.43
CA ILE A 469 -8.77 3.18 -5.77
C ILE A 469 -7.69 2.89 -6.81
N PHE A 470 -6.52 3.54 -6.72
CA PHE A 470 -5.45 3.45 -7.72
C PHE A 470 -4.22 2.65 -7.23
N GLY A 471 -4.43 1.69 -6.32
CA GLY A 471 -3.41 0.75 -5.86
C GLY A 471 -2.41 1.28 -4.81
N GLY A 472 -2.42 2.59 -4.53
CA GLY A 472 -1.62 3.24 -3.49
C GLY A 472 -1.91 4.75 -3.41
N LEU A 473 -1.00 5.51 -2.81
CA LEU A 473 -1.12 6.98 -2.73
C LEU A 473 -0.93 7.62 -4.12
N ALA A 474 -1.68 8.68 -4.40
CA ALA A 474 -1.30 9.62 -5.47
C ALA A 474 -0.24 10.58 -4.92
N MET A 475 1.00 10.50 -5.41
CA MET A 475 2.14 11.22 -4.84
C MET A 475 2.69 12.27 -5.82
N VAL A 476 3.12 13.40 -5.28
CA VAL A 476 3.79 14.47 -6.03
C VAL A 476 4.70 15.27 -5.11
N ASP A 477 5.85 15.68 -5.65
CA ASP A 477 6.69 16.75 -5.11
C ASP A 477 6.92 17.83 -6.18
N SER A 478 7.05 19.08 -5.73
CA SER A 478 7.44 20.22 -6.56
C SER A 478 8.52 21.01 -5.85
N HIS A 479 9.72 21.02 -6.44
CA HIS A 479 10.88 21.73 -5.90
C HIS A 479 10.69 23.24 -5.97
N LEU A 480 11.05 23.93 -4.88
CA LEU A 480 10.73 25.33 -4.62
C LEU A 480 11.93 26.26 -4.76
N SER A 481 11.72 27.40 -5.39
CA SER A 481 12.66 28.53 -5.44
C SER A 481 12.02 29.79 -4.86
N GLY A 482 12.82 30.62 -4.19
CA GLY A 482 12.38 31.89 -3.62
C GLY A 482 13.27 32.34 -2.47
N PHE A 483 12.79 33.30 -1.68
CA PHE A 483 13.54 33.89 -0.56
C PHE A 483 12.75 33.80 0.74
N LEU A 484 13.39 33.25 1.77
CA LEU A 484 12.85 33.21 3.12
C LEU A 484 13.43 34.35 3.93
N LYS A 485 12.56 35.19 4.48
CA LYS A 485 12.93 36.20 5.47
C LYS A 485 12.68 35.64 6.87
N THR A 486 13.65 35.80 7.76
CA THR A 486 13.52 35.48 9.18
C THR A 486 13.82 36.71 10.00
N LYS A 487 12.92 37.05 10.91
CA LYS A 487 13.07 38.17 11.84
C LYS A 487 13.07 37.64 13.27
N PHE A 488 14.11 37.96 14.01
CA PHE A 488 14.31 37.56 15.39
C PHE A 488 13.94 38.71 16.35
N SER A 489 13.59 38.34 17.58
CA SER A 489 13.46 39.26 18.71
C SER A 489 14.75 39.26 19.53
N GLU A 490 14.93 40.28 20.38
CA GLU A 490 16.03 40.26 21.35
C GLU A 490 15.89 39.06 22.30
N PRO A 491 16.96 38.29 22.55
CA PRO A 491 16.87 37.07 23.33
C PRO A 491 16.65 37.35 24.82
N VAL A 492 15.79 36.57 25.46
CA VAL A 492 15.52 36.58 26.92
C VAL A 492 15.80 35.19 27.47
N ASN A 493 16.73 35.08 28.43
CA ASN A 493 17.19 33.79 28.97
C ASN A 493 17.58 32.81 27.86
N HIS A 494 18.39 33.27 26.89
CA HIS A 494 18.86 32.51 25.72
C HIS A 494 17.78 32.19 24.67
N ILE A 495 16.50 32.48 24.93
CA ILE A 495 15.39 32.21 23.99
C ILE A 495 15.12 33.45 23.14
N SER A 496 15.08 33.27 21.82
CA SER A 496 14.68 34.30 20.84
C SER A 496 13.45 33.87 20.08
N HIS A 497 12.39 34.69 20.10
CA HIS A 497 11.24 34.52 19.21
C HIS A 497 11.63 34.84 17.75
N PHE A 498 11.12 34.11 16.77
CA PHE A 498 11.32 34.41 15.36
C PHE A 498 10.01 34.37 14.55
N GLU A 499 9.93 35.23 13.55
CA GLU A 499 8.85 35.29 12.55
C GLU A 499 9.43 34.94 11.16
N LEU A 500 8.70 34.14 10.39
CA LEU A 500 9.04 33.75 9.03
C LEU A 500 8.17 34.50 8.02
N SER A 501 8.77 34.91 6.90
CA SER A 501 8.04 35.47 5.77
C SER A 501 8.50 34.91 4.42
N PHE A 502 7.54 34.48 3.60
CA PHE A 502 7.78 33.92 2.26
C PHE A 502 7.75 35.06 1.24
N MET A 503 8.91 35.67 0.98
CA MET A 503 8.97 36.91 0.18
C MET A 503 8.42 36.70 -1.24
N SER A 504 7.27 37.33 -1.52
CA SER A 504 6.54 37.19 -2.81
C SER A 504 6.03 35.77 -3.12
N GLY A 505 6.05 34.88 -2.12
CA GLY A 505 5.79 33.45 -2.28
C GLY A 505 6.95 32.67 -2.91
N PHE A 506 6.84 31.35 -2.88
CA PHE A 506 7.78 30.43 -3.54
C PHE A 506 7.18 29.91 -4.84
N THR A 507 8.02 29.79 -5.86
CA THR A 507 7.65 29.18 -7.15
C THR A 507 8.12 27.74 -7.16
N GLY A 508 7.20 26.83 -7.46
CA GLY A 508 7.47 25.41 -7.65
C GLY A 508 7.63 25.05 -9.11
N GLU A 509 8.42 24.02 -9.39
CA GLU A 509 8.50 23.43 -10.72
C GLU A 509 7.30 22.56 -11.06
N ASP A 510 6.92 22.54 -12.34
CA ASP A 510 5.87 21.67 -12.85
C ASP A 510 6.23 20.19 -12.65
N SER A 511 5.23 19.39 -12.31
CA SER A 511 5.37 17.99 -11.92
C SER A 511 4.09 17.23 -12.32
N VAL A 512 4.00 15.97 -11.89
CA VAL A 512 2.83 15.11 -12.14
C VAL A 512 2.41 14.44 -10.83
N LEU A 513 1.14 14.55 -10.49
CA LEU A 513 0.53 13.77 -9.42
C LEU A 513 0.19 12.38 -9.96
N VAL A 514 0.82 11.33 -9.43
CA VAL A 514 0.72 9.98 -10.00
C VAL A 514 0.41 8.96 -8.91
N ALA A 515 -0.46 7.99 -9.22
CA ALA A 515 -0.68 6.81 -8.41
C ALA A 515 -0.10 5.54 -9.09
N PRO A 516 0.13 4.45 -8.34
CA PRO A 516 0.75 3.23 -8.89
C PRO A 516 -0.01 2.61 -10.06
N GLN A 517 -1.33 2.79 -10.13
CA GLN A 517 -2.15 2.27 -11.23
C GLN A 517 -3.02 3.38 -11.82
N PHE A 518 -3.08 3.45 -13.16
CA PHE A 518 -4.02 4.22 -13.97
C PHE A 518 -4.02 5.75 -13.82
N PHE A 519 -3.96 6.32 -12.62
CA PHE A 519 -4.13 7.76 -12.40
C PHE A 519 -2.82 8.55 -12.55
N LYS A 520 -2.89 9.61 -13.35
CA LYS A 520 -1.95 10.73 -13.34
C LYS A 520 -2.68 12.05 -13.56
N MET A 521 -2.16 13.17 -13.08
CA MET A 521 -2.70 14.50 -13.35
C MET A 521 -1.59 15.54 -13.33
N ALA A 522 -1.68 16.52 -14.22
CA ALA A 522 -0.68 17.59 -14.30
C ALA A 522 -0.69 18.45 -13.03
N PHE A 523 0.49 18.62 -12.43
CA PHE A 523 0.70 19.44 -11.25
C PHE A 523 1.52 20.66 -11.68
N GLN A 524 0.82 21.68 -12.19
CA GLN A 524 1.43 22.87 -12.82
C GLN A 524 1.03 24.16 -12.11
N ASN A 525 1.74 25.25 -12.41
CA ASN A 525 1.56 26.57 -11.77
C ASN A 525 1.78 26.50 -10.26
N ASN A 526 2.80 25.75 -9.85
CA ASN A 526 3.03 25.38 -8.47
C ASN A 526 3.55 26.57 -7.66
N ARG A 527 2.91 26.83 -6.52
CA ARG A 527 3.24 27.92 -5.62
C ARG A 527 3.00 27.56 -4.16
N VAL A 528 3.82 28.14 -3.29
CA VAL A 528 3.60 28.18 -1.85
C VAL A 528 3.63 29.63 -1.40
N ASP A 529 2.50 30.13 -0.93
CA ASP A 529 2.31 31.52 -0.50
C ASP A 529 2.06 31.62 1.00
N GLU A 530 2.27 32.82 1.57
CA GLU A 530 1.89 33.09 2.97
C GLU A 530 0.37 33.07 3.12
N ALA A 531 -0.11 32.51 4.23
CA ALA A 531 -1.52 32.60 4.58
C ALA A 531 -1.86 34.03 5.06
N GLN A 532 -2.79 34.69 4.37
CA GLN A 532 -3.15 36.08 4.67
C GLN A 532 -3.64 36.26 6.12
N GLY A 533 -3.05 37.21 6.85
CA GLY A 533 -3.45 37.54 8.22
C GLY A 533 -2.95 36.57 9.29
N LEU A 534 -2.16 35.56 8.93
CA LEU A 534 -1.50 34.63 9.85
C LEU A 534 0.01 34.83 9.79
N VAL A 535 0.69 34.64 10.92
CA VAL A 535 2.15 34.80 11.03
C VAL A 535 2.76 33.45 11.38
N SER A 536 3.66 32.97 10.54
CA SER A 536 4.48 31.78 10.82
C SER A 536 5.60 32.17 11.79
N SER A 537 5.72 31.46 12.91
CA SER A 537 6.67 31.81 13.97
C SER A 537 7.03 30.63 14.87
N GLY A 538 8.06 30.81 15.69
CA GLY A 538 8.49 29.86 16.71
C GLY A 538 9.48 30.51 17.68
N ASP A 539 9.96 29.74 18.65
CA ASP A 539 10.96 30.16 19.62
C ASP A 539 12.23 29.31 19.45
N LEU A 540 13.40 29.95 19.43
CA LEU A 540 14.72 29.33 19.31
C LEU A 540 15.49 29.51 20.62
N ASP A 541 15.92 28.42 21.24
CA ASP A 541 16.91 28.44 22.31
C ASP A 541 18.32 28.50 21.70
N LEU A 542 19.03 29.60 21.97
CA LEU A 542 20.37 29.83 21.44
C LEU A 542 21.44 28.96 22.11
N GLU A 543 21.19 28.44 23.32
CA GLU A 543 22.14 27.58 24.03
C GLU A 543 22.08 26.13 23.53
N THR A 544 20.86 25.61 23.32
CA THR A 544 20.63 24.23 22.89
C THR A 544 20.44 24.07 21.38
N GLY A 545 20.04 25.14 20.68
CA GLY A 545 19.62 25.12 19.28
C GLY A 545 18.19 24.60 19.07
N GLU A 546 17.45 24.28 20.13
CA GLU A 546 16.11 23.72 20.05
C GLU A 546 15.08 24.75 19.56
N VAL A 547 14.17 24.31 18.69
CA VAL A 547 13.02 25.09 18.22
C VAL A 547 11.73 24.51 18.79
N PHE A 548 10.96 25.34 19.49
CA PHE A 548 9.67 24.98 20.08
C PHE A 548 8.61 26.06 19.82
N ASN A 549 7.35 25.81 20.20
CA ASN A 549 6.19 26.66 19.88
C ASN A 549 6.04 26.99 18.38
N LEU A 550 6.60 26.15 17.51
CA LEU A 550 6.63 26.37 16.06
C LEU A 550 5.24 26.19 15.44
N THR A 551 4.79 27.20 14.70
CA THR A 551 3.65 27.10 13.78
C THR A 551 4.01 27.73 12.44
N VAL A 552 3.80 27.00 11.34
CA VAL A 552 4.00 27.48 9.97
C VAL A 552 2.71 27.35 9.19
N TYR A 553 2.27 28.47 8.60
CA TYR A 553 1.10 28.54 7.74
C TYR A 553 1.53 28.66 6.28
N ALA A 554 0.95 27.85 5.41
CA ALA A 554 1.25 27.84 3.99
C ALA A 554 -0.04 27.73 3.15
N GLN A 555 -0.11 28.50 2.07
CA GLN A 555 -1.16 28.39 1.07
C GLN A 555 -0.58 27.71 -0.17
N TYR A 556 -1.06 26.51 -0.47
CA TYR A 556 -0.62 25.78 -1.67
C TYR A 556 -1.45 26.19 -2.88
N GLY A 557 -0.77 26.34 -4.01
CA GLY A 557 -1.38 26.55 -5.31
C GLY A 557 -0.82 25.57 -6.33
N SER A 558 -1.69 24.83 -7.00
CA SER A 558 -1.38 24.08 -8.23
C SER A 558 -2.68 23.83 -9.01
N ALA A 559 -2.55 23.52 -10.30
CA ALA A 559 -3.71 23.19 -11.14
C ALA A 559 -4.53 22.01 -10.55
N ALA A 560 -3.88 20.91 -10.18
CA ALA A 560 -4.55 19.73 -9.62
C ALA A 560 -5.26 20.01 -8.29
N LEU A 561 -4.61 20.72 -7.36
CA LEU A 561 -5.21 21.05 -6.06
C LEU A 561 -6.41 21.99 -6.21
N GLN A 562 -6.33 22.97 -7.10
CA GLN A 562 -7.46 23.87 -7.38
C GLN A 562 -8.68 23.11 -7.90
N ILE A 563 -8.48 22.09 -8.73
CA ILE A 563 -9.58 21.25 -9.24
C ILE A 563 -10.16 20.40 -8.11
N LEU A 564 -9.30 19.77 -7.30
CA LEU A 564 -9.74 18.97 -6.15
C LEU A 564 -10.59 19.81 -5.19
N VAL A 565 -10.17 21.06 -4.92
CA VAL A 565 -10.94 22.05 -4.15
C VAL A 565 -12.25 22.39 -4.85
N GLY A 566 -12.21 22.65 -6.15
CA GLY A 566 -13.37 23.05 -6.95
C GLY A 566 -14.48 22.00 -7.00
N VAL A 567 -14.13 20.71 -7.08
CA VAL A 567 -15.11 19.61 -7.06
C VAL A 567 -15.58 19.25 -5.65
N ASN A 568 -14.91 19.75 -4.61
CA ASN A 568 -15.24 19.52 -3.20
C ASN A 568 -15.40 20.83 -2.39
N PRO A 569 -16.28 21.76 -2.76
CA PRO A 569 -16.32 23.10 -2.16
C PRO A 569 -16.69 23.11 -0.66
N THR A 570 -17.22 22.01 -0.12
CA THR A 570 -17.62 21.89 1.29
C THR A 570 -16.58 21.19 2.17
N ALA A 571 -15.47 20.72 1.60
CA ALA A 571 -14.37 20.15 2.39
C ALA A 571 -13.72 21.23 3.26
N PRO A 572 -13.00 20.87 4.34
CA PRO A 572 -12.46 21.81 5.32
C PRO A 572 -11.21 22.54 4.78
N TRP A 573 -11.40 23.34 3.74
CA TRP A 573 -10.34 24.13 3.12
C TRP A 573 -9.91 25.27 4.05
N GLY A 574 -8.61 25.29 4.33
CA GLY A 574 -7.92 26.36 5.03
C GLY A 574 -6.45 26.36 4.64
N PRO A 575 -5.66 27.33 5.13
CA PRO A 575 -4.21 27.26 4.95
C PRO A 575 -3.68 25.99 5.61
N VAL A 576 -2.73 25.34 4.94
CA VAL A 576 -2.00 24.20 5.51
C VAL A 576 -1.27 24.71 6.74
N THR A 577 -1.55 24.09 7.90
CA THR A 577 -1.05 24.54 9.20
C THR A 577 -0.20 23.46 9.82
N PHE A 578 1.10 23.67 9.80
CA PHE A 578 2.07 22.80 10.46
C PHE A 578 2.33 23.32 11.87
N ARG A 579 2.27 22.43 12.86
CA ARG A 579 2.49 22.81 14.27
C ARG A 579 3.24 21.72 15.02
N ASN A 580 4.14 22.13 15.91
CA ASN A 580 4.79 21.20 16.85
C ASN A 580 3.78 20.82 17.96
N PRO A 581 3.53 19.52 18.24
CA PRO A 581 2.70 19.12 19.37
C PRO A 581 3.24 19.65 20.71
N PRO A 582 2.37 19.84 21.72
CA PRO A 582 2.84 20.17 23.06
C PRO A 582 3.66 19.03 23.66
N PRO A 583 4.72 19.32 24.45
CA PRO A 583 5.61 18.30 25.02
C PRO A 583 4.97 17.45 26.12
N SER A 584 3.82 17.88 26.67
CA SER A 584 3.04 17.11 27.65
C SER A 584 1.56 17.42 27.56
N ASN A 585 0.72 16.52 28.09
CA ASN A 585 -0.72 16.74 28.24
C ASN A 585 -1.07 17.49 29.54
N CYS A 586 -0.10 18.18 30.17
CA CYS A 586 -0.33 18.92 31.39
C CYS A 586 0.18 20.37 31.29
N PRO A 587 -0.73 21.38 31.23
CA PRO A 587 -2.19 21.24 31.31
C PRO A 587 -2.79 20.49 30.09
N PRO A 588 -4.00 19.89 30.23
CA PRO A 588 -4.65 19.20 29.12
C PRO A 588 -4.69 20.04 27.85
N PRO A 589 -4.43 19.47 26.66
CA PRO A 589 -4.45 20.22 25.43
C PRO A 589 -5.83 20.84 25.21
N THR A 590 -5.87 22.09 24.78
CA THR A 590 -7.11 22.79 24.45
C THR A 590 -7.83 22.08 23.29
N PRO A 591 -9.16 22.25 23.11
CA PRO A 591 -9.87 21.68 21.97
C PRO A 591 -9.23 22.04 20.62
N GLU A 592 -8.69 23.26 20.49
CA GLU A 592 -7.96 23.73 19.31
C GLU A 592 -6.65 22.94 19.09
N GLN A 593 -5.94 22.57 20.17
CA GLN A 593 -4.73 21.73 20.10
C GLN A 593 -5.06 20.25 19.78
N GLN A 594 -6.29 19.80 20.02
CA GLN A 594 -6.77 18.46 19.67
C GLN A 594 -7.30 18.36 18.23
N GLN A 595 -7.57 19.49 17.58
CA GLN A 595 -8.33 19.54 16.32
C GLN A 595 -7.47 19.38 15.06
N ILE A 596 -6.16 19.59 15.15
CA ILE A 596 -5.24 19.52 14.01
C ILE A 596 -4.28 18.36 14.22
N TYR A 597 -4.35 17.40 13.30
CA TYR A 597 -3.39 16.32 13.22
C TYR A 597 -2.26 16.74 12.27
N ALA A 598 -1.21 17.35 12.82
CA ALA A 598 -0.06 17.87 12.06
C ALA A 598 1.25 17.71 12.83
N SER A 599 2.37 17.91 12.13
CA SER A 599 3.71 17.96 12.69
C SER A 599 4.49 19.16 12.11
N ALA A 600 5.38 19.73 12.92
CA ALA A 600 6.33 20.73 12.47
C ALA A 600 7.66 20.54 13.21
N TRP A 601 8.75 20.68 12.47
CA TRP A 601 10.11 20.66 13.00
C TRP A 601 10.95 21.67 12.23
N ALA A 602 11.84 22.36 12.94
CA ALA A 602 12.82 23.24 12.32
C ALA A 602 14.16 23.20 13.06
N GLU A 603 15.20 23.64 12.37
CA GLU A 603 16.56 23.74 12.89
C GLU A 603 17.21 25.00 12.33
N PHE A 604 17.98 25.69 13.18
CA PHE A 604 18.91 26.75 12.76
C PHE A 604 20.35 26.29 12.92
N GLN A 605 21.19 26.52 11.90
CA GLN A 605 22.61 26.20 11.94
C GLN A 605 23.47 27.44 11.69
N GLN A 606 24.53 27.61 12.48
CA GLN A 606 25.41 28.77 12.36
C GLN A 606 26.21 28.74 11.05
N ARG A 607 26.13 29.83 10.29
CA ARG A 607 26.94 30.04 9.09
C ARG A 607 28.24 30.79 9.41
N PRO A 608 29.31 30.60 8.61
CA PRO A 608 30.57 31.35 8.77
C PRO A 608 30.43 32.87 8.61
N ASP A 609 29.41 33.34 7.89
CA ASP A 609 29.11 34.76 7.66
C ASP A 609 28.33 35.41 8.81
N GLY A 610 27.98 34.65 9.87
CA GLY A 610 27.24 35.13 11.02
C GLY A 610 25.71 35.10 10.85
N LEU A 611 25.20 34.64 9.71
CA LEU A 611 23.78 34.34 9.51
C LEU A 611 23.45 32.91 10.01
N LEU A 612 22.17 32.54 10.00
CA LEU A 612 21.71 31.22 10.40
C LEU A 612 21.03 30.52 9.22
N ASP A 613 21.50 29.34 8.82
CA ASP A 613 20.74 28.51 7.87
C ASP A 613 19.50 27.96 8.55
N PHE A 614 18.37 27.94 7.83
CA PHE A 614 17.09 27.43 8.31
C PHE A 614 16.72 26.16 7.55
N THR A 615 16.36 25.11 8.28
CA THR A 615 15.76 23.89 7.74
C THR A 615 14.42 23.66 8.42
N PHE A 616 13.39 23.30 7.66
CA PHE A 616 12.04 23.03 8.16
C PHE A 616 11.42 21.85 7.44
N TYR A 617 10.70 21.03 8.19
CA TYR A 617 9.78 20.03 7.66
C TYR A 617 8.45 20.07 8.43
N GLY A 618 7.34 20.08 7.69
CA GLY A 618 6.00 19.91 8.25
C GLY A 618 5.18 18.91 7.44
N SER A 619 4.31 18.18 8.14
CA SER A 619 3.26 17.32 7.55
C SER A 619 1.91 17.61 8.22
N MET A 620 0.81 17.40 7.50
CA MET A 620 -0.54 17.56 8.03
C MET A 620 -1.46 16.48 7.44
N PHE A 621 -2.45 16.06 8.22
CA PHE A 621 -3.52 15.17 7.80
C PHE A 621 -4.80 15.96 7.51
N VAL A 622 -5.36 15.81 6.31
CA VAL A 622 -6.56 16.54 5.89
C VAL A 622 -7.60 15.57 5.31
N PRO A 623 -8.59 15.13 6.10
CA PRO A 623 -9.69 14.33 5.58
C PRO A 623 -10.70 15.22 4.84
N LEU A 624 -11.06 14.83 3.60
CA LEU A 624 -12.10 15.53 2.83
C LEU A 624 -13.52 15.12 3.26
N GLY A 625 -13.63 13.96 3.92
CA GLY A 625 -14.84 13.48 4.56
C GLY A 625 -15.84 12.77 3.64
N PRO A 626 -17.09 12.59 4.11
CA PRO A 626 -18.12 11.88 3.36
C PRO A 626 -18.59 12.73 2.17
N ARG A 627 -18.78 12.09 1.01
CA ARG A 627 -19.14 12.70 -0.29
C ARG A 627 -18.01 13.41 -1.02
N ALA A 628 -16.76 13.20 -0.60
CA ALA A 628 -15.62 13.63 -1.40
C ALA A 628 -15.68 13.02 -2.82
N LEU A 629 -15.21 13.79 -3.78
CA LEU A 629 -15.17 13.49 -5.21
C LEU A 629 -13.74 13.60 -5.71
N TRP A 630 -13.36 12.71 -6.61
CA TRP A 630 -12.04 12.72 -7.23
C TRP A 630 -12.14 13.16 -8.69
N PRO A 631 -11.39 14.19 -9.11
CA PRO A 631 -11.38 14.63 -10.51
C PRO A 631 -10.50 13.74 -11.39
N LEU A 632 -10.93 13.54 -12.64
CA LEU A 632 -10.14 12.90 -13.70
C LEU A 632 -9.68 13.94 -14.74
N ASN A 633 -8.78 13.54 -15.64
CA ASN A 633 -8.21 14.42 -16.67
C ASN A 633 -9.21 14.82 -17.78
N PHE A 634 -10.36 14.16 -17.87
CA PHE A 634 -11.38 14.49 -18.87
C PHE A 634 -12.02 15.82 -18.52
N VAL A 635 -11.78 16.84 -19.34
CA VAL A 635 -12.17 18.22 -19.05
C VAL A 635 -12.74 18.90 -20.29
N SER A 636 -13.83 19.63 -20.13
CA SER A 636 -14.41 20.45 -21.20
C SER A 636 -13.68 21.78 -21.40
N ALA A 637 -13.97 22.49 -22.49
CA ALA A 637 -13.39 23.81 -22.74
C ALA A 637 -13.75 24.85 -21.67
N SER A 638 -14.80 24.61 -20.89
CA SER A 638 -15.20 25.44 -19.74
C SER A 638 -14.58 25.01 -18.40
N GLY A 639 -13.66 24.04 -18.39
CA GLY A 639 -12.98 23.59 -17.17
C GLY A 639 -13.82 22.70 -16.25
N GLN A 640 -14.89 22.07 -16.75
CA GLN A 640 -15.66 21.09 -15.97
C GLN A 640 -15.03 19.71 -16.16
N HIS A 641 -14.66 19.08 -15.05
CA HIS A 641 -13.98 17.78 -15.02
C HIS A 641 -14.98 16.63 -14.87
N ALA A 642 -14.63 15.48 -15.46
CA ALA A 642 -15.20 14.22 -15.03
C ALA A 642 -14.78 13.93 -13.58
N VAL A 643 -15.67 13.29 -12.82
CA VAL A 643 -15.46 13.00 -11.41
C VAL A 643 -15.99 11.62 -11.02
N ILE A 644 -15.32 10.99 -10.07
CA ILE A 644 -15.71 9.71 -9.48
C ILE A 644 -16.02 9.90 -7.99
N PRO A 645 -16.90 9.04 -7.39
CA PRO A 645 -17.08 9.00 -5.94
C PRO A 645 -15.77 8.67 -5.24
N ALA A 646 -15.43 9.42 -4.20
CA ALA A 646 -14.19 9.27 -3.47
C ALA A 646 -14.36 9.56 -1.97
N SER A 647 -15.44 9.03 -1.38
CA SER A 647 -15.75 9.25 0.04
C SER A 647 -14.66 8.67 0.93
N GLY A 648 -14.15 9.49 1.86
CA GLY A 648 -13.02 9.10 2.71
C GLY A 648 -11.65 9.48 2.17
N THR A 649 -11.56 10.19 1.03
CA THR A 649 -10.29 10.74 0.54
C THR A 649 -9.58 11.58 1.61
N VAL A 650 -8.27 11.37 1.74
CA VAL A 650 -7.39 12.07 2.68
C VAL A 650 -6.19 12.62 1.94
N MET A 651 -5.82 13.87 2.25
CA MET A 651 -4.57 14.48 1.82
C MET A 651 -3.54 14.45 2.96
N HIS A 652 -2.27 14.32 2.59
CA HIS A 652 -1.10 14.38 3.47
C HIS A 652 -0.12 15.46 2.98
N PRO A 653 -0.54 16.74 2.96
CA PRO A 653 0.31 17.83 2.48
C PRO A 653 1.55 17.96 3.37
N HIS A 654 2.68 18.17 2.72
CA HIS A 654 3.96 18.33 3.40
C HIS A 654 4.82 19.42 2.74
N LEU A 655 5.67 20.04 3.55
CA LEU A 655 6.54 21.15 3.17
C LEU A 655 7.93 20.94 3.74
N GLN A 656 8.92 20.93 2.87
CA GLN A 656 10.34 20.96 3.21
C GLN A 656 10.94 22.29 2.73
N LEU A 657 11.56 23.05 3.63
CA LEU A 657 12.31 24.26 3.30
C LEU A 657 13.74 24.14 3.80
N SER A 658 14.71 24.57 3.00
CA SER A 658 16.10 24.64 3.41
C SER A 658 16.82 25.80 2.72
N THR A 659 17.54 26.62 3.47
CA THR A 659 18.48 27.62 2.92
C THR A 659 19.90 27.08 2.81
N ARG A 660 20.13 25.86 3.32
CA ARG A 660 21.44 25.23 3.38
C ARG A 660 21.80 24.60 2.04
N ASP A 661 23.07 24.68 1.65
CA ASP A 661 23.60 23.94 0.51
C ASP A 661 23.47 22.42 0.71
N THR A 662 23.14 21.70 -0.37
CA THR A 662 23.04 20.24 -0.30
C THR A 662 24.43 19.62 -0.21
N ALA A 663 24.54 18.51 0.54
CA ALA A 663 25.77 17.73 0.53
C ALA A 663 26.07 17.28 -0.91
N GLY A 664 27.35 17.28 -1.29
CA GLY A 664 27.78 16.85 -2.62
C GLY A 664 27.40 15.39 -2.92
N SER A 665 27.56 14.99 -4.18
CA SER A 665 27.41 13.59 -4.58
C SER A 665 28.26 12.68 -3.70
N SER A 666 27.69 11.53 -3.32
CA SER A 666 28.47 10.47 -2.67
C SER A 666 29.27 9.71 -3.73
N ASP A 667 30.49 9.27 -3.38
CA ASP A 667 31.23 8.31 -4.20
C ASP A 667 30.63 6.88 -4.09
N ALA A 668 29.72 6.65 -3.15
CA ALA A 668 29.09 5.35 -2.93
C ALA A 668 28.08 4.99 -4.05
N ALA A 669 28.21 3.79 -4.60
CA ALA A 669 27.29 3.28 -5.62
C ALA A 669 25.86 3.11 -5.08
N LEU A 670 24.90 3.80 -5.70
CA LEU A 670 23.47 3.67 -5.37
C LEU A 670 22.87 2.42 -5.99
N PRO A 671 21.88 1.78 -5.34
CA PRO A 671 21.08 0.78 -6.01
C PRO A 671 20.18 1.46 -7.07
N PRO A 672 19.69 0.73 -8.09
CA PRO A 672 18.69 1.26 -9.00
C PRO A 672 17.45 1.73 -8.24
N ILE A 673 17.11 3.02 -8.31
CA ILE A 673 15.94 3.59 -7.63
C ILE A 673 14.73 3.50 -8.58
N PRO A 674 13.65 2.83 -8.19
CA PRO A 674 12.46 2.70 -9.03
C PRO A 674 11.58 3.96 -8.93
N PHE A 675 10.70 4.17 -9.90
CA PHE A 675 9.73 5.26 -9.91
C PHE A 675 8.31 4.70 -10.04
N ASN A 676 7.35 5.34 -9.35
CA ASN A 676 5.93 4.95 -9.36
C ASN A 676 5.69 3.45 -9.05
N THR A 677 6.35 2.90 -8.03
CA THR A 677 6.24 1.48 -7.65
C THR A 677 5.94 1.31 -6.17
N ILE A 678 5.42 0.14 -5.80
CA ILE A 678 5.33 -0.31 -4.41
C ILE A 678 6.20 -1.54 -4.23
N GLN A 679 7.09 -1.51 -3.25
CA GLN A 679 8.07 -2.57 -2.98
C GLN A 679 8.03 -3.03 -1.52
N GLU A 680 8.20 -4.34 -1.33
CA GLU A 680 8.32 -4.98 -0.02
C GLU A 680 9.80 -5.14 0.36
N PHE A 681 10.13 -4.84 1.61
CA PHE A 681 11.45 -5.04 2.21
C PHE A 681 11.30 -5.86 3.50
N THR A 682 12.10 -6.90 3.69
CA THR A 682 12.09 -7.69 4.92
C THR A 682 13.00 -7.07 5.97
N LEU A 683 12.51 -6.89 7.20
CA LEU A 683 13.35 -6.39 8.29
C LEU A 683 14.44 -7.41 8.61
N PHE A 684 15.68 -6.96 8.61
CA PHE A 684 16.76 -7.69 9.25
C PHE A 684 16.67 -7.46 10.75
N THR A 685 16.12 -8.45 11.46
CA THR A 685 15.72 -8.37 12.87
C THR A 685 16.91 -8.14 13.79
N HIS A 686 18.11 -8.58 13.42
CA HIS A 686 19.32 -8.28 14.19
C HIS A 686 19.55 -6.76 14.34
N ASN A 687 19.23 -5.96 13.31
CA ASN A 687 19.50 -4.52 13.23
C ASN A 687 18.22 -3.65 13.17
N SER A 688 17.04 -4.25 13.36
CA SER A 688 15.77 -3.54 13.44
C SER A 688 15.23 -3.66 14.86
N ALA A 689 14.97 -2.54 15.52
CA ALA A 689 14.61 -2.53 16.93
C ALA A 689 13.83 -1.28 17.32
N PHE A 690 13.09 -1.36 18.41
CA PHE A 690 12.57 -0.19 19.11
C PHE A 690 12.87 -0.27 20.61
N GLY A 691 12.75 0.85 21.30
CA GLY A 691 12.92 0.90 22.74
C GLY A 691 12.93 2.33 23.27
N ASP A 692 13.44 2.48 24.50
CA ASP A 692 13.51 3.76 25.20
C ASP A 692 14.74 3.76 26.13
N ALA A 693 15.49 4.87 26.13
CA ALA A 693 16.50 5.15 27.14
C ALA A 693 15.91 6.07 28.22
N PHE A 694 15.74 5.52 29.41
CA PHE A 694 15.13 6.17 30.56
C PHE A 694 16.21 6.87 31.38
N HIS A 695 16.24 8.20 31.33
CA HIS A 695 17.05 9.04 32.21
C HIS A 695 16.20 9.58 33.36
N LEU A 696 15.61 8.68 34.15
CA LEU A 696 14.70 9.06 35.23
C LEU A 696 15.43 9.26 36.55
N ASN A 697 15.32 10.46 37.11
CA ASN A 697 15.91 10.80 38.40
C ASN A 697 14.99 10.33 39.54
N ALA A 698 15.12 9.07 39.95
CA ALA A 698 14.36 8.54 41.08
C ALA A 698 15.24 7.64 41.98
N PRO A 699 15.27 7.88 43.30
CA PRO A 699 16.03 7.05 44.23
C PRO A 699 15.63 5.58 44.21
N HIS A 700 14.42 5.24 43.74
CA HIS A 700 13.95 3.86 43.63
C HIS A 700 14.52 3.08 42.44
N LEU A 701 15.05 3.78 41.43
CA LEU A 701 15.58 3.17 40.20
C LEU A 701 17.11 2.98 40.29
N GLY A 702 17.81 3.92 40.90
CA GLY A 702 19.25 3.84 41.18
C GLY A 702 20.16 4.24 40.02
N GLY A 703 19.60 4.70 38.90
CA GLY A 703 20.32 5.16 37.72
C GLY A 703 19.46 5.05 36.46
N PRO A 704 20.02 5.38 35.28
CA PRO A 704 19.34 5.23 34.00
C PRO A 704 19.22 3.75 33.60
N ALA A 705 18.31 3.46 32.67
CA ALA A 705 18.18 2.15 32.05
C ALA A 705 17.77 2.29 30.58
N LYS A 706 18.08 1.28 29.76
CA LYS A 706 17.66 1.23 28.36
C LYS A 706 16.93 -0.07 28.08
N GLY A 707 15.70 0.04 27.59
CA GLY A 707 14.93 -1.08 27.05
C GLY A 707 15.13 -1.18 25.55
N ARG A 708 15.24 -2.39 25.00
CA ARG A 708 15.35 -2.61 23.54
C ARG A 708 14.74 -3.94 23.17
N SER A 709 13.79 -3.92 22.24
CA SER A 709 13.23 -5.11 21.58
C SER A 709 13.62 -5.10 20.10
N HIS A 710 14.08 -6.25 19.60
CA HIS A 710 14.30 -6.43 18.16
C HIS A 710 12.96 -6.64 17.46
N LEU A 711 12.88 -6.35 16.15
CA LEU A 711 11.64 -6.36 15.38
C LEU A 711 11.66 -7.41 14.26
N LEU A 712 10.64 -8.28 14.25
CA LEU A 712 10.35 -9.21 13.19
C LEU A 712 9.18 -8.67 12.36
N GLY A 713 9.41 -8.40 11.08
CA GLY A 713 8.40 -7.78 10.21
C GLY A 713 8.93 -7.42 8.83
N ARG A 714 8.21 -6.55 8.14
CA ARG A 714 8.58 -6.00 6.85
C ARG A 714 8.30 -4.49 6.81
N LEU A 715 8.81 -3.82 5.79
CA LEU A 715 8.37 -2.51 5.36
C LEU A 715 7.74 -2.62 3.96
N GLN A 716 6.70 -1.82 3.73
CA GLN A 716 6.21 -1.51 2.39
C GLN A 716 6.65 -0.08 2.07
N ILE A 717 7.34 0.09 0.94
CA ILE A 717 7.83 1.39 0.46
C ILE A 717 7.17 1.68 -0.88
N GLN A 718 6.45 2.80 -0.98
CA GLN A 718 5.96 3.34 -2.24
C GLN A 718 6.89 4.46 -2.72
N PHE A 719 7.35 4.36 -3.96
CA PHE A 719 8.09 5.40 -4.66
C PHE A 719 7.13 6.10 -5.62
N GLY A 720 7.06 7.43 -5.56
CA GLY A 720 6.31 8.23 -6.54
C GLY A 720 7.11 8.54 -7.81
N PRO A 721 6.70 9.54 -8.60
CA PRO A 721 7.39 9.92 -9.83
C PRO A 721 8.68 10.69 -9.52
N ARG A 722 9.67 10.61 -10.42
CA ARG A 722 10.90 11.41 -10.31
C ARG A 722 10.60 12.91 -10.40
N THR A 723 11.20 13.70 -9.52
CA THR A 723 11.09 15.16 -9.49
C THR A 723 12.50 15.76 -9.38
N GLN A 724 13.03 16.27 -10.49
CA GLN A 724 14.44 16.66 -10.63
C GLN A 724 15.42 15.55 -10.20
N ASN A 725 16.09 15.76 -9.05
CA ASN A 725 17.09 14.93 -8.41
C ASN A 725 16.53 14.22 -7.18
N SER A 726 15.20 14.19 -7.01
CA SER A 726 14.57 13.47 -5.91
C SER A 726 13.42 12.57 -6.38
N VAL A 727 12.97 11.71 -5.48
CA VAL A 727 11.74 10.92 -5.64
C VAL A 727 10.99 10.92 -4.32
N PRO A 728 9.68 11.26 -4.29
CA PRO A 728 8.87 11.14 -3.11
C PRO A 728 8.72 9.65 -2.73
N MET A 729 8.79 9.36 -1.45
CA MET A 729 8.80 8.01 -0.88
C MET A 729 7.91 7.97 0.35
N ALA A 730 6.99 7.00 0.40
CA ALA A 730 6.12 6.70 1.54
C ALA A 730 6.48 5.35 2.14
N VAL A 731 6.55 5.25 3.47
CA VAL A 731 6.97 4.03 4.18
C VAL A 731 5.93 3.62 5.21
N TRP A 732 5.57 2.34 5.19
CA TRP A 732 4.73 1.69 6.19
C TRP A 732 5.44 0.47 6.76
N SER A 733 5.27 0.26 8.06
CA SER A 733 5.71 -0.95 8.75
C SER A 733 4.56 -1.97 8.82
N VAL A 734 4.87 -3.24 8.54
CA VAL A 734 3.87 -4.32 8.51
C VAL A 734 4.43 -5.59 9.16
N PRO A 735 3.58 -6.55 9.58
CA PRO A 735 4.00 -7.80 10.19
C PRO A 735 4.83 -8.67 9.23
N ALA A 736 5.42 -9.74 9.76
CA ALA A 736 6.09 -10.75 8.95
C ALA A 736 5.14 -11.28 7.85
N GLY A 737 5.68 -11.58 6.67
CA GLY A 737 4.86 -12.01 5.54
C GLY A 737 4.11 -13.31 5.84
N GLY A 738 2.91 -13.47 5.29
CA GLY A 738 2.06 -14.65 5.47
C GLY A 738 1.39 -14.79 6.85
N ILE A 739 1.66 -13.86 7.78
CA ILE A 739 0.99 -13.85 9.08
C ILE A 739 -0.45 -13.36 8.93
N MET A 740 -1.39 -14.17 9.41
CA MET A 740 -2.83 -13.93 9.31
C MET A 740 -3.44 -13.91 10.71
N ALA A 741 -3.36 -12.77 11.39
CA ALA A 741 -4.01 -12.61 12.70
C ALA A 741 -4.56 -11.19 12.91
N PRO A 742 -5.57 -11.04 13.78
CA PRO A 742 -6.15 -9.74 14.10
C PRO A 742 -5.17 -8.91 14.94
N LEU A 743 -5.41 -7.59 14.99
CA LEU A 743 -4.76 -6.73 15.98
C LEU A 743 -5.33 -7.04 17.37
N PRO A 744 -4.51 -7.35 18.39
CA PRO A 744 -5.00 -7.57 19.75
C PRO A 744 -5.63 -6.30 20.35
N PRO A 745 -6.70 -6.43 21.17
CA PRO A 745 -7.24 -5.29 21.93
C PRO A 745 -6.20 -4.70 22.88
N SER A 746 -6.13 -3.38 22.95
CA SER A 746 -5.24 -2.61 23.83
C SER A 746 -5.86 -1.25 24.20
N PRO A 747 -5.33 -0.55 25.22
CA PRO A 747 -5.77 0.81 25.53
C PRO A 747 -5.69 1.78 24.35
N ILE A 748 -4.77 1.54 23.40
CA ILE A 748 -4.60 2.35 22.19
C ILE A 748 -5.73 2.05 21.19
N THR A 749 -6.04 0.78 20.94
CA THR A 749 -7.14 0.40 20.02
C THR A 749 -8.51 0.80 20.56
N ASP A 750 -8.66 0.92 21.89
CA ASP A 750 -9.92 1.32 22.52
C ASP A 750 -10.22 2.81 22.35
N VAL A 751 -9.19 3.66 22.22
CA VAL A 751 -9.34 5.13 22.15
C VAL A 751 -9.06 5.71 20.76
N PHE A 752 -8.36 4.97 19.89
CA PHE A 752 -8.07 5.47 18.54
C PHE A 752 -9.39 5.64 17.76
N PRO A 753 -9.60 6.78 17.10
CA PRO A 753 -10.91 7.13 16.54
C PRO A 753 -11.29 6.33 15.28
N SER A 754 -10.44 5.40 14.85
CA SER A 754 -10.62 4.65 13.61
C SER A 754 -9.85 3.33 13.59
N ARG A 755 -9.62 2.75 12.41
CA ARG A 755 -8.92 1.47 12.25
C ARG A 755 -7.40 1.62 12.42
N LEU A 756 -6.81 0.73 13.21
CA LEU A 756 -5.37 0.48 13.29
C LEU A 756 -5.04 -0.88 12.68
N SER A 757 -3.77 -1.09 12.32
CA SER A 757 -3.27 -2.39 11.84
C SER A 757 -2.03 -2.83 12.60
N PRO A 758 -1.79 -4.15 12.71
CA PRO A 758 -0.56 -4.66 13.30
C PRO A 758 0.63 -4.23 12.45
N GLY A 759 1.74 -3.88 13.07
CA GLY A 759 3.03 -3.71 12.42
C GLY A 759 4.01 -4.81 12.84
N PRO A 760 5.33 -4.56 12.76
CA PRO A 760 6.36 -5.49 13.20
C PRO A 760 6.20 -5.90 14.66
N GLN A 761 6.40 -7.19 14.92
CA GLN A 761 6.31 -7.77 16.26
C GLN A 761 7.69 -7.77 16.94
N GLY A 762 7.69 -7.46 18.23
CA GLY A 762 8.85 -7.45 19.10
C GLY A 762 9.08 -8.78 19.82
N PHE A 763 10.27 -8.94 20.37
CA PHE A 763 10.62 -10.07 21.23
C PHE A 763 10.54 -9.66 22.69
N ASN A 764 9.98 -10.51 23.55
CA ASN A 764 9.90 -10.26 24.99
C ASN A 764 11.29 -9.96 25.57
N GLU A 765 11.37 -8.97 26.46
CA GLU A 765 12.63 -8.45 26.98
C GLU A 765 12.49 -7.98 28.43
N PHE A 766 13.60 -7.55 29.03
CA PHE A 766 13.58 -6.93 30.35
C PHE A 766 14.14 -5.51 30.30
N LEU A 767 13.46 -4.56 30.92
CA LEU A 767 14.03 -3.27 31.28
C LEU A 767 14.65 -3.37 32.67
N ARG A 768 15.97 -3.18 32.77
CA ARG A 768 16.73 -3.38 34.00
C ARG A 768 17.34 -2.06 34.47
N PHE A 769 16.72 -1.47 35.49
CA PHE A 769 17.34 -0.42 36.30
C PHE A 769 18.24 -1.05 37.36
N PRO A 770 19.24 -0.31 37.90
CA PRO A 770 20.13 -0.82 38.93
C PRO A 770 19.43 -1.45 40.14
N MET A 771 18.23 -0.97 40.51
CA MET A 771 17.48 -1.47 41.66
C MET A 771 16.10 -2.06 41.33
N ARG A 772 15.68 -2.06 40.06
CA ARG A 772 14.36 -2.57 39.65
C ARG A 772 14.39 -3.20 38.26
N ASN A 773 13.60 -4.25 38.07
CA ASN A 773 13.44 -4.93 36.79
C ASN A 773 11.97 -4.92 36.38
N TYR A 774 11.72 -4.75 35.09
CA TYR A 774 10.41 -4.78 34.47
C TYR A 774 10.43 -5.82 33.36
N ALA A 775 9.46 -6.73 33.36
CA ALA A 775 9.20 -7.61 32.22
C ALA A 775 8.51 -6.79 31.13
N LEU A 776 8.93 -6.98 29.89
CA LEU A 776 8.36 -6.30 28.73
C LEU A 776 7.79 -7.37 27.80
N ASP A 777 6.47 -7.44 27.76
CA ASP A 777 5.68 -8.36 26.93
C ASP A 777 4.78 -7.54 25.98
N ASP A 778 4.10 -8.21 25.05
CA ASP A 778 3.17 -7.63 24.05
C ASP A 778 3.76 -6.48 23.22
N LEU A 779 5.03 -6.67 22.83
CA LEU A 779 5.86 -5.69 22.17
C LEU A 779 5.53 -5.62 20.68
N SER A 780 5.00 -4.50 20.21
CA SER A 780 4.87 -4.25 18.76
C SER A 780 4.87 -2.77 18.42
N ILE A 781 5.17 -2.48 17.15
CA ILE A 781 5.04 -1.14 16.57
C ILE A 781 3.76 -1.11 15.75
N ILE A 782 2.93 -0.10 15.99
CA ILE A 782 1.68 0.15 15.25
C ILE A 782 1.84 1.51 14.58
N ASP A 783 1.91 1.54 13.25
CA ASP A 783 1.99 2.81 12.51
C ASP A 783 0.75 3.67 12.77
N ASP A 784 0.96 4.99 12.81
CA ASP A 784 -0.14 5.93 12.89
C ASP A 784 -0.71 6.20 11.48
N PRO A 785 -1.96 5.78 11.18
CA PRO A 785 -2.50 5.89 9.83
C PRO A 785 -2.85 7.33 9.44
N PHE A 786 -2.84 8.29 10.37
CA PHE A 786 -3.17 9.68 10.05
C PHE A 786 -1.97 10.48 9.54
N ASP A 787 -0.73 10.05 9.78
CA ASP A 787 0.45 10.79 9.30
C ASP A 787 1.48 9.79 8.80
N ILE A 788 1.25 9.43 7.54
CA ILE A 788 2.06 8.50 6.76
C ILE A 788 3.47 9.05 6.68
N SER A 789 4.47 8.19 6.85
CA SER A 789 5.87 8.57 6.76
C SER A 789 6.23 8.87 5.30
N VAL A 790 6.15 10.15 4.89
CA VAL A 790 6.42 10.63 3.54
C VAL A 790 7.62 11.59 3.54
N GLY A 791 8.52 11.44 2.57
CA GLY A 791 9.57 12.42 2.29
C GLY A 791 10.19 12.21 0.93
N ALA A 792 11.26 12.94 0.60
CA ALA A 792 11.91 12.84 -0.71
C ALA A 792 13.32 12.24 -0.60
N LEU A 793 13.59 11.22 -1.40
CA LEU A 793 14.89 10.55 -1.50
C LEU A 793 15.76 11.28 -2.54
N ASP A 794 16.96 11.71 -2.18
CA ASP A 794 17.93 12.34 -3.08
C ASP A 794 18.60 11.28 -3.97
N LEU A 795 18.38 11.38 -5.28
CA LEU A 795 18.92 10.46 -6.29
C LEU A 795 20.44 10.55 -6.45
N ARG A 796 21.11 11.53 -5.85
CA ARG A 796 22.57 11.71 -5.93
C ARG A 796 23.34 10.96 -4.85
N ASN A 797 22.68 10.62 -3.74
CA ASN A 797 23.33 10.01 -2.57
C ASN A 797 22.45 9.00 -1.81
N GLY A 798 21.21 8.78 -2.24
CA GLY A 798 20.29 7.80 -1.64
C GLY A 798 19.80 8.19 -0.26
N ARG A 799 20.04 9.40 0.24
CA ARG A 799 19.57 9.88 1.55
C ARG A 799 18.27 10.64 1.39
N MET A 800 17.44 10.62 2.43
CA MET A 800 16.31 11.53 2.50
C MET A 800 16.80 12.99 2.54
N LEU A 801 16.16 13.87 1.78
CA LEU A 801 16.44 15.31 1.76
C LEU A 801 16.19 15.96 3.13
N ASN A 802 15.33 15.34 3.94
CA ASN A 802 14.95 15.75 5.28
C ASN A 802 15.26 14.65 6.31
N SER A 803 15.24 15.00 7.60
CA SER A 803 15.12 13.98 8.65
C SER A 803 13.70 13.42 8.60
N MET A 804 13.58 12.18 8.13
CA MET A 804 12.32 11.48 7.95
C MET A 804 11.57 11.37 9.28
N LEU A 805 10.26 11.60 9.24
CA LEU A 805 9.36 11.44 10.37
C LEU A 805 8.57 10.13 10.19
N HIS A 806 8.71 9.20 11.12
CA HIS A 806 7.90 7.98 11.19
C HIS A 806 7.06 8.04 12.46
N ARG A 807 5.73 8.11 12.33
CA ARG A 807 4.83 8.14 13.49
C ARG A 807 4.29 6.77 13.79
N ALA A 808 4.43 6.37 15.05
CA ALA A 808 3.96 5.08 15.50
C ALA A 808 3.60 5.08 16.98
N PHE A 809 2.71 4.16 17.35
CA PHE A 809 2.45 3.77 18.72
C PHE A 809 3.36 2.61 19.11
N ILE A 810 3.82 2.64 20.35
CA ILE A 810 4.48 1.49 20.98
C ILE A 810 3.39 0.72 21.75
N SER A 811 3.10 -0.49 21.31
CA SER A 811 2.34 -1.46 22.12
C SER A 811 3.32 -2.13 23.07
N GLN A 812 3.14 -1.91 24.37
CA GLN A 812 3.99 -2.43 25.43
C GLN A 812 3.31 -2.24 26.79
N ASP A 813 3.35 -3.27 27.64
CA ASP A 813 2.75 -3.23 28.98
C ASP A 813 3.20 -2.05 29.86
N LEU A 814 4.51 -1.72 29.83
CA LEU A 814 5.05 -0.58 30.57
C LEU A 814 4.45 0.75 30.10
N ILE A 815 4.24 0.93 28.79
CA ILE A 815 3.64 2.14 28.22
C ILE A 815 2.15 2.20 28.59
N PHE A 816 1.43 1.08 28.52
CA PHE A 816 0.04 1.01 28.97
C PHE A 816 -0.10 1.30 30.47
N ALA A 817 0.84 0.83 31.28
CA ALA A 817 0.91 1.15 32.70
C ALA A 817 1.20 2.64 32.93
N LEU A 818 2.13 3.22 32.16
CA LEU A 818 2.46 4.65 32.22
C LEU A 818 1.23 5.52 31.94
N LEU A 819 0.51 5.26 30.84
CA LEU A 819 -0.74 5.94 30.48
C LEU A 819 -1.83 5.83 31.56
N ARG A 820 -1.81 4.74 32.36
CA ARG A 820 -2.75 4.51 33.45
C ARG A 820 -2.37 5.26 34.73
N VAL A 821 -1.08 5.27 35.11
CA VAL A 821 -0.62 5.84 36.39
C VAL A 821 -0.32 7.34 36.29
N GLU A 822 -0.05 7.84 35.08
CA GLU A 822 0.28 9.24 34.81
C GLU A 822 -0.55 9.80 33.63
N PRO A 823 -1.72 10.41 33.91
CA PRO A 823 -2.58 10.99 32.87
C PRO A 823 -1.94 12.14 32.08
N CYS A 824 -0.85 12.75 32.57
CA CYS A 824 -0.10 13.78 31.84
C CYS A 824 0.74 13.23 30.69
N THR A 825 0.92 11.90 30.59
CA THR A 825 1.65 11.29 29.47
C THR A 825 0.92 11.58 28.14
N PRO A 826 1.65 12.04 27.11
CA PRO A 826 1.08 12.22 25.77
C PRO A 826 0.39 10.93 25.29
N GLN A 827 -0.83 11.08 24.77
CA GLN A 827 -1.63 9.98 24.22
C GLN A 827 -1.53 9.88 22.68
N SER A 828 -0.75 10.77 22.06
CA SER A 828 -0.45 10.73 20.63
C SER A 828 0.60 9.67 20.31
N SER A 829 0.69 9.30 19.03
CA SER A 829 1.83 8.56 18.51
C SER A 829 3.16 9.28 18.77
N PHE A 830 4.24 8.51 18.83
CA PHE A 830 5.60 9.01 18.96
C PHE A 830 6.10 9.54 17.61
N PHE A 831 6.89 10.62 17.65
CA PHE A 831 7.38 11.34 16.46
C PHE A 831 8.82 10.93 16.16
N PHE A 832 9.06 9.66 15.82
CA PHE A 832 10.41 9.17 15.54
C PHE A 832 10.99 9.92 14.34
N ARG A 833 11.98 10.77 14.59
CA ARG A 833 12.62 11.59 13.56
C ARG A 833 14.09 11.25 13.45
N GLY A 834 14.58 11.15 12.23
CA GLY A 834 16.01 10.96 12.02
C GLY A 834 16.40 10.64 10.58
N PRO A 835 17.68 10.33 10.34
CA PRO A 835 18.18 10.03 9.02
C PRO A 835 17.58 8.73 8.46
N ALA A 836 17.30 8.75 7.15
CA ALA A 836 16.97 7.56 6.37
C ALA A 836 17.78 7.54 5.07
N VAL A 837 18.12 6.33 4.61
CA VAL A 837 18.94 6.12 3.41
C VAL A 837 18.57 4.81 2.70
N LEU A 838 18.63 4.82 1.38
CA LEU A 838 18.60 3.64 0.53
C LEU A 838 20.01 3.39 -0.04
N VAL A 839 20.60 2.26 0.31
CA VAL A 839 21.95 1.88 -0.10
C VAL A 839 21.97 0.52 -0.79
N LYS A 840 23.10 0.22 -1.42
CA LYS A 840 23.33 -1.03 -2.13
C LYS A 840 23.89 -2.08 -1.16
N GLY A 841 23.27 -3.27 -1.14
CA GLY A 841 23.73 -4.44 -0.39
C GLY A 841 24.69 -5.32 -1.21
N PRO A 842 25.28 -6.37 -0.59
CA PRO A 842 26.31 -7.22 -1.21
C PRO A 842 25.94 -7.82 -2.57
N ARG A 843 24.67 -8.18 -2.76
CA ARG A 843 24.12 -8.75 -4.00
C ARG A 843 23.34 -7.74 -4.84
N ASN A 844 23.78 -6.49 -4.90
CA ASN A 844 23.03 -5.37 -5.50
C ASN A 844 21.63 -5.12 -4.88
N GLN A 845 21.35 -5.74 -3.73
CA GLN A 845 20.08 -5.62 -3.04
C GLN A 845 19.83 -4.19 -2.59
N LYS A 846 18.56 -3.79 -2.52
CA LYS A 846 18.20 -2.49 -1.95
C LYS A 846 18.11 -2.64 -0.44
N VAL A 847 18.86 -1.83 0.30
CA VAL A 847 18.84 -1.81 1.77
C VAL A 847 18.34 -0.46 2.23
N PHE A 848 17.19 -0.44 2.89
CA PHE A 848 16.64 0.75 3.53
C PHE A 848 17.06 0.77 5.01
N ARG A 849 17.59 1.91 5.46
CA ARG A 849 17.95 2.14 6.86
C ARG A 849 17.29 3.40 7.37
N PHE A 850 16.80 3.35 8.61
CA PHE A 850 16.23 4.48 9.31
C PHE A 850 16.62 4.44 10.79
N GLN A 851 17.00 5.59 11.33
CA GLN A 851 17.32 5.75 12.75
C GLN A 851 16.51 6.89 13.35
N GLY A 852 15.31 6.59 13.82
CA GLY A 852 14.44 7.55 14.49
C GLY A 852 14.71 7.64 15.99
N ILE A 853 14.72 8.86 16.50
CA ILE A 853 14.82 9.17 17.92
C ILE A 853 13.75 10.19 18.32
N VAL A 854 13.37 10.17 19.60
CA VAL A 854 12.52 11.16 20.24
C VAL A 854 13.17 11.54 21.56
N HIS A 855 13.16 12.83 21.92
CA HIS A 855 13.50 13.29 23.26
C HIS A 855 12.22 13.81 23.92
N ILE A 856 11.85 13.26 25.07
CA ILE A 856 10.65 13.66 25.81
C ILE A 856 11.08 14.07 27.22
N PRO A 857 11.08 15.38 27.53
CA PRO A 857 11.25 15.85 28.89
C PRO A 857 10.21 15.21 29.80
N TYR A 858 10.63 14.76 30.98
CA TYR A 858 9.75 14.13 31.96
C TYR A 858 9.75 14.97 33.25
N PRO A 859 8.80 15.91 33.40
CA PRO A 859 8.77 16.87 34.51
C PRO A 859 8.82 16.25 35.91
N GLU A 860 9.41 17.00 36.84
CA GLU A 860 9.40 16.65 38.26
C GLU A 860 7.97 16.46 38.79
N GLY A 861 7.77 15.41 39.58
CA GLY A 861 6.50 15.08 40.20
C GLY A 861 5.61 14.14 39.39
N LEU A 862 5.88 13.94 38.09
CA LEU A 862 5.19 12.93 37.28
C LEU A 862 5.52 11.51 37.77
N LYS A 863 4.57 10.59 37.61
CA LYS A 863 4.66 9.21 38.11
C LYS A 863 5.17 8.21 37.09
N PHE A 864 6.23 7.49 37.44
CA PHE A 864 6.66 6.30 36.71
C PHE A 864 6.07 5.00 37.33
N PRO A 865 5.64 4.01 36.52
CA PRO A 865 5.07 2.76 37.03
C PRO A 865 6.00 1.97 37.96
N ASN A 866 5.43 1.34 38.98
CA ASN A 866 6.07 0.24 39.70
C ASN A 866 6.06 -1.04 38.84
N PRO A 867 6.93 -2.05 39.13
CA PRO A 867 6.93 -3.32 38.41
C PRO A 867 5.63 -4.14 38.50
N ASP A 868 4.67 -3.71 39.33
CA ASP A 868 3.32 -4.29 39.40
C ASP A 868 2.37 -3.75 38.29
N PHE A 869 2.81 -2.74 37.53
CA PHE A 869 2.04 -2.03 36.50
C PHE A 869 0.69 -1.45 36.96
N ALA A 870 0.46 -1.36 38.27
CA ALA A 870 -0.79 -0.88 38.87
C ALA A 870 -0.60 0.41 39.65
N THR A 871 0.60 0.65 40.19
CA THR A 871 0.93 1.83 40.99
C THR A 871 2.14 2.56 40.41
N GLY A 872 2.44 3.78 40.89
CA GLY A 872 3.59 4.55 40.41
C GLY A 872 4.23 5.41 41.49
N PHE A 873 5.45 5.87 41.24
CA PHE A 873 6.23 6.75 42.12
C PHE A 873 6.68 8.01 41.37
N ALA A 874 6.77 9.13 42.09
CA ALA A 874 7.20 10.39 41.50
C ALA A 874 8.68 10.35 41.11
N VAL A 875 9.01 11.00 39.99
CA VAL A 875 10.39 11.25 39.58
C VAL A 875 10.82 12.69 39.87
N GLY A 876 12.12 12.89 40.00
CA GLY A 876 12.76 14.17 40.26
C GLY A 876 13.04 14.99 38.99
N PRO A 877 13.63 16.19 39.15
CA PRO A 877 13.94 17.08 38.04
C PRO A 877 15.03 16.50 37.12
N ASN A 878 15.11 17.06 35.91
CA ASN A 878 16.02 16.65 34.83
C ASN A 878 15.80 15.19 34.39
N SER A 879 14.57 14.69 34.49
CA SER A 879 14.23 13.37 33.98
C SER A 879 13.83 13.45 32.50
N SER A 880 14.14 12.42 31.71
CA SER A 880 13.69 12.29 30.32
C SER A 880 13.40 10.84 29.93
N LEU A 881 12.60 10.71 28.88
CA LEU A 881 12.42 9.49 28.10
C LEU A 881 13.02 9.75 26.71
N ASP A 882 13.74 8.78 26.19
CA ASP A 882 14.39 8.87 24.88
C ASP A 882 14.01 7.67 23.99
N PRO A 883 12.74 7.58 23.54
CA PRO A 883 12.29 6.54 22.62
C PRO A 883 13.08 6.51 21.31
N PHE A 884 13.31 5.32 20.77
CA PHE A 884 13.95 5.13 19.47
C PHE A 884 13.27 4.04 18.65
N LEU A 885 13.38 4.17 17.33
CA LEU A 885 12.89 3.22 16.32
C LEU A 885 13.91 3.10 15.19
N TRP A 886 14.39 1.89 14.97
CA TRP A 886 15.42 1.57 14.00
C TRP A 886 14.90 0.54 12.99
N PHE A 887 15.08 0.84 11.72
CA PHE A 887 14.83 -0.10 10.64
C PHE A 887 16.10 -0.38 9.87
N HIS A 888 16.36 -1.66 9.64
CA HIS A 888 17.27 -2.17 8.63
C HIS A 888 16.47 -3.17 7.79
N ALA A 889 16.04 -2.77 6.60
CA ALA A 889 15.16 -3.57 5.77
C ALA A 889 15.82 -3.87 4.42
N ILE A 890 15.71 -5.11 3.95
CA ILE A 890 16.40 -5.60 2.77
C ILE A 890 15.35 -6.07 1.77
N ARG A 891 15.47 -5.60 0.52
CA ARG A 891 14.72 -6.13 -0.61
C ARG A 891 15.63 -7.03 -1.42
N ASN A 892 15.27 -8.31 -1.46
CA ASN A 892 16.05 -9.34 -2.15
C ASN A 892 15.57 -9.52 -3.59
N GLY A 893 16.47 -10.04 -4.44
CA GLY A 893 16.17 -10.44 -5.82
C GLY A 893 15.70 -11.90 -5.88
N SER A 894 15.97 -12.57 -7.01
CA SER A 894 15.62 -13.98 -7.17
C SER A 894 16.32 -14.87 -6.12
N SER A 895 15.57 -15.84 -5.63
CA SER A 895 16.02 -16.87 -4.69
C SER A 895 15.80 -18.29 -5.24
N GLU A 896 15.60 -18.41 -6.55
CA GLU A 896 15.37 -19.70 -7.21
C GLU A 896 16.50 -20.71 -6.89
N GLY A 897 16.11 -21.95 -6.56
CA GLY A 897 17.03 -23.02 -6.18
C GLY A 897 17.74 -22.87 -4.82
N ILE A 898 17.48 -21.80 -4.05
CA ILE A 898 18.11 -21.60 -2.75
C ILE A 898 17.50 -22.51 -1.70
N VAL A 899 18.36 -23.15 -0.90
CA VAL A 899 17.99 -23.95 0.27
C VAL A 899 18.89 -23.60 1.43
N LYS A 900 18.29 -23.23 2.58
CA LYS A 900 18.99 -22.96 3.83
C LYS A 900 18.65 -24.01 4.87
N GLU A 901 19.66 -24.62 5.46
CA GLU A 901 19.51 -25.60 6.53
C GLU A 901 20.50 -25.39 7.67
N GLY A 902 20.13 -25.88 8.85
CA GLY A 902 20.95 -25.78 10.06
C GLY A 902 20.22 -26.27 11.30
N SER A 903 20.93 -26.33 12.42
CA SER A 903 20.34 -26.73 13.70
C SER A 903 21.21 -26.28 14.87
N GLU A 904 20.58 -25.95 15.99
CA GLU A 904 21.28 -25.68 17.24
C GLU A 904 20.53 -26.26 18.44
N ASN A 905 21.28 -26.62 19.47
CA ASN A 905 20.76 -27.27 20.69
C ASN A 905 21.09 -26.44 21.94
N GLN A 906 20.14 -26.41 22.88
CA GLN A 906 20.28 -25.71 24.17
C GLN A 906 20.70 -24.23 24.04
N VAL A 907 20.19 -23.54 23.03
CA VAL A 907 20.41 -22.11 22.80
C VAL A 907 19.73 -21.32 23.92
N ARG A 908 20.43 -20.32 24.46
CA ARG A 908 19.91 -19.44 25.50
C ARG A 908 19.35 -18.15 24.87
N ALA A 909 18.07 -17.89 25.08
CA ALA A 909 17.40 -16.67 24.67
C ALA A 909 17.81 -15.45 25.53
N SER A 910 17.55 -14.24 25.04
CA SER A 910 17.79 -12.99 25.78
C SER A 910 17.00 -12.91 27.10
N THR A 911 15.82 -13.51 27.14
CA THR A 911 14.96 -13.64 28.33
C THR A 911 15.44 -14.71 29.31
N GLY A 912 16.43 -15.51 28.93
CA GLY A 912 16.96 -16.62 29.72
C GLY A 912 16.36 -17.98 29.39
N ASP A 913 15.34 -18.04 28.54
CA ASP A 913 14.75 -19.29 28.04
C ASP A 913 15.79 -20.16 27.33
N VAL A 914 15.62 -21.48 27.41
CA VAL A 914 16.48 -22.44 26.73
C VAL A 914 15.68 -23.16 25.66
N PHE A 915 16.16 -23.13 24.41
CA PHE A 915 15.46 -23.71 23.28
C PHE A 915 16.39 -24.47 22.33
N SER A 916 15.81 -25.21 21.39
CA SER A 916 16.55 -25.91 20.32
C SER A 916 15.73 -25.86 19.04
N TYR A 917 16.42 -25.87 17.90
CA TYR A 917 15.75 -25.84 16.61
C TYR A 917 16.56 -26.57 15.54
N SER A 918 15.87 -27.03 14.50
CA SER A 918 16.46 -27.51 13.26
C SER A 918 15.58 -27.07 12.09
N TYR A 919 16.20 -26.73 10.96
CA TYR A 919 15.48 -26.22 9.81
C TYR A 919 16.11 -26.66 8.49
N ARG A 920 15.26 -26.75 7.47
CA ARG A 920 15.60 -26.82 6.05
C ARG A 920 14.48 -26.12 5.29
N ILE A 921 14.78 -24.94 4.76
CA ILE A 921 13.82 -24.06 4.10
C ILE A 921 14.34 -23.72 2.71
N ALA A 922 13.54 -24.00 1.69
CA ALA A 922 13.84 -23.73 0.30
C ALA A 922 12.96 -22.61 -0.25
N ALA A 923 13.43 -21.95 -1.29
CA ALA A 923 12.62 -20.99 -2.04
C ALA A 923 11.44 -21.66 -2.75
N ASP A 924 11.67 -22.86 -3.30
CA ASP A 924 10.60 -23.73 -3.81
C ASP A 924 10.38 -24.95 -2.87
N PRO A 925 9.30 -24.95 -2.06
CA PRO A 925 8.98 -26.06 -1.19
C PRO A 925 8.52 -27.33 -1.93
N MET A 926 8.22 -27.26 -3.24
CA MET A 926 7.88 -28.43 -4.04
C MET A 926 9.12 -29.25 -4.39
N GLU A 927 10.25 -28.59 -4.64
CA GLU A 927 11.53 -29.27 -4.85
C GLU A 927 12.09 -29.83 -3.54
N THR A 928 12.05 -29.03 -2.47
CA THR A 928 12.55 -29.42 -1.15
C THR A 928 11.51 -29.14 -0.07
N PRO A 929 10.83 -30.17 0.47
CA PRO A 929 9.81 -29.99 1.50
C PRO A 929 10.34 -29.24 2.73
N PRO A 930 9.58 -28.28 3.26
CA PRO A 930 10.04 -27.48 4.39
C PRO A 930 10.12 -28.32 5.66
N LEU A 931 11.22 -28.16 6.39
CA LEU A 931 11.41 -28.71 7.73
C LEU A 931 11.70 -27.55 8.68
N PHE A 932 10.92 -27.44 9.75
CA PHE A 932 11.29 -26.64 10.90
C PHE A 932 10.75 -27.30 12.16
N GLU A 933 11.66 -27.67 13.05
CA GLU A 933 11.34 -28.22 14.36
C GLU A 933 11.92 -27.29 15.41
N TYR A 934 11.12 -26.96 16.42
CA TYR A 934 11.49 -26.07 17.50
C TYR A 934 11.02 -26.66 18.83
N GLN A 935 11.85 -26.55 19.87
CA GLN A 935 11.52 -26.94 21.23
C GLN A 935 11.93 -25.84 22.19
N ASN A 936 10.97 -25.32 22.96
CA ASN A 936 11.26 -24.48 24.12
C ASN A 936 11.34 -25.39 25.36
N HIS A 937 12.56 -25.61 25.87
CA HIS A 937 12.81 -26.46 27.05
C HIS A 937 12.31 -25.82 28.34
N SER A 938 12.38 -24.49 28.44
CA SER A 938 11.87 -23.74 29.60
C SER A 938 10.35 -23.86 29.72
N GLN A 939 9.64 -23.77 28.59
CA GLN A 939 8.18 -23.80 28.54
C GLN A 939 7.60 -25.21 28.30
N GLN A 940 8.45 -26.21 28.07
CA GLN A 940 8.09 -27.60 27.80
C GLN A 940 7.15 -27.78 26.59
N GLY A 941 7.34 -26.98 25.54
CA GLY A 941 6.55 -27.03 24.31
C GLY A 941 7.39 -27.28 23.07
N CYS A 942 6.81 -27.90 22.05
CA CYS A 942 7.45 -28.08 20.76
C CYS A 942 6.55 -27.69 19.59
N PHE A 943 7.16 -27.17 18.53
CA PHE A 943 6.52 -26.82 17.26
C PHE A 943 7.14 -27.64 16.13
N ARG A 944 6.30 -28.15 15.24
CA ARG A 944 6.74 -28.76 13.98
C ARG A 944 5.97 -28.14 12.83
N LEU A 945 6.69 -27.44 11.95
CA LEU A 945 6.18 -26.91 10.70
C LEU A 945 5.80 -28.05 9.75
N HIS A 946 4.70 -27.90 9.03
CA HIS A 946 4.32 -28.80 7.94
C HIS A 946 4.08 -28.08 6.61
N SER A 947 3.80 -26.78 6.62
CA SER A 947 3.58 -26.01 5.39
C SER A 947 4.06 -24.57 5.52
N LEU A 948 4.58 -24.03 4.43
CA LEU A 948 5.01 -22.62 4.36
C LEU A 948 3.86 -21.69 3.98
N ALA A 949 3.82 -20.54 4.62
CA ALA A 949 2.96 -19.43 4.23
C ALA A 949 3.73 -18.40 3.38
N TRP A 950 4.98 -18.12 3.74
CA TRP A 950 5.82 -17.11 3.09
C TRP A 950 7.30 -17.39 3.40
N VAL A 951 8.20 -17.03 2.47
CA VAL A 951 9.65 -17.21 2.63
C VAL A 951 10.42 -16.10 1.91
N ASP A 952 11.56 -15.71 2.48
CA ASP A 952 12.50 -14.75 1.92
C ASP A 952 13.95 -15.06 2.33
N PHE A 953 14.91 -14.68 1.49
CA PHE A 953 16.34 -14.96 1.67
C PHE A 953 17.15 -13.69 1.46
N SER A 954 17.94 -13.30 2.45
CA SER A 954 18.70 -12.05 2.45
C SER A 954 20.14 -12.22 2.91
N ASN A 955 20.92 -11.14 2.81
CA ASN A 955 22.29 -11.06 3.31
C ASN A 955 22.42 -10.00 4.41
N SER A 956 23.00 -10.38 5.54
CA SER A 956 23.22 -9.52 6.71
C SER A 956 24.15 -8.32 6.49
N GLY A 957 24.81 -8.29 5.32
CA GLY A 957 25.80 -7.29 4.92
C GLY A 957 27.24 -7.67 5.22
N THR A 958 27.50 -8.81 5.85
CA THR A 958 28.87 -9.32 6.08
C THR A 958 29.34 -10.28 4.99
N SER A 959 28.43 -10.77 4.16
CA SER A 959 28.71 -11.65 3.02
C SER A 959 29.11 -10.83 1.80
N THR A 960 29.85 -11.44 0.88
CA THR A 960 30.18 -10.89 -0.44
C THR A 960 29.10 -11.22 -1.48
N TYR A 961 29.21 -10.67 -2.69
CA TYR A 961 28.27 -10.96 -3.80
C TYR A 961 28.22 -12.46 -4.13
N ASP A 962 29.38 -13.13 -4.14
CA ASP A 962 29.52 -14.53 -4.52
C ASP A 962 29.12 -15.52 -3.41
N ASP A 963 28.99 -15.05 -2.18
CA ASP A 963 28.56 -15.87 -1.04
C ASP A 963 27.07 -16.19 -1.12
N ASP A 964 26.67 -17.38 -0.67
CA ASP A 964 25.27 -17.77 -0.53
C ASP A 964 24.51 -16.85 0.46
N TYR A 965 23.18 -16.85 0.41
CA TYR A 965 22.35 -16.13 1.37
C TYR A 965 22.68 -16.58 2.80
N ASP A 966 22.95 -15.63 3.69
CA ASP A 966 23.29 -15.93 5.10
C ASP A 966 22.06 -15.88 6.03
N THR A 967 20.94 -15.37 5.53
CA THR A 967 19.72 -15.14 6.31
C THR A 967 18.51 -15.74 5.59
N VAL A 968 17.67 -16.46 6.34
CA VAL A 968 16.34 -16.90 5.90
C VAL A 968 15.28 -16.36 6.85
N SER A 969 14.23 -15.79 6.28
CA SER A 969 13.03 -15.36 7.00
C SER A 969 11.84 -16.13 6.44
N PHE A 970 11.01 -16.70 7.31
CA PHE A 970 9.85 -17.46 6.85
C PHE A 970 8.72 -17.45 7.86
N SER A 971 7.52 -17.73 7.37
CA SER A 971 6.37 -18.05 8.19
C SER A 971 5.65 -19.27 7.65
N GLY A 972 4.87 -19.93 8.50
CA GLY A 972 4.07 -21.06 8.07
C GLY A 972 3.31 -21.73 9.19
N PHE A 973 2.58 -22.78 8.83
CA PHE A 973 1.68 -23.50 9.71
C PHE A 973 2.34 -24.78 10.22
N GLY A 974 2.07 -25.08 11.48
CA GLY A 974 2.59 -26.27 12.14
C GLY A 974 1.81 -26.66 13.37
N LEU A 975 2.18 -27.80 13.94
CA LEU A 975 1.58 -28.30 15.17
C LEU A 975 2.43 -27.88 16.38
N TRP A 976 1.83 -27.07 17.25
CA TRP A 976 2.34 -26.88 18.61
C TRP A 976 1.85 -28.01 19.51
N SER A 977 2.75 -28.60 20.30
CA SER A 977 2.45 -29.66 21.26
C SER A 977 2.99 -29.28 22.65
N LYS A 978 2.12 -29.30 23.65
CA LYS A 978 2.45 -29.08 25.07
C LYS A 978 1.46 -29.80 25.96
N ASP A 979 1.95 -30.48 27.01
CA ASP A 979 1.12 -31.17 28.01
C ASP A 979 0.05 -32.11 27.42
N GLY A 980 0.38 -32.79 26.31
CA GLY A 980 -0.54 -33.69 25.60
C GLY A 980 -1.57 -33.01 24.69
N THR A 981 -1.63 -31.67 24.68
CA THR A 981 -2.49 -30.89 23.78
C THR A 981 -1.75 -30.57 22.48
N ARG A 982 -2.44 -30.64 21.35
CA ARG A 982 -1.92 -30.27 20.02
C ARG A 982 -2.82 -29.25 19.35
N THR A 983 -2.23 -28.14 18.89
CA THR A 983 -2.94 -27.06 18.20
C THR A 983 -2.20 -26.65 16.95
N VAL A 984 -2.92 -26.36 15.86
CA VAL A 984 -2.34 -25.72 14.68
C VAL A 984 -2.02 -24.27 15.03
N GLN A 985 -0.80 -23.83 14.75
CA GLN A 985 -0.32 -22.48 15.02
C GLN A 985 0.49 -21.96 13.83
N GLN A 986 0.57 -20.64 13.68
CA GLN A 986 1.53 -20.01 12.79
C GLN A 986 2.85 -19.72 13.53
N ALA A 987 3.97 -19.92 12.84
CA ALA A 987 5.28 -19.48 13.27
C ALA A 987 5.78 -18.36 12.37
N ALA A 988 6.53 -17.42 12.95
CA ALA A 988 7.35 -16.44 12.23
C ALA A 988 8.80 -16.59 12.72
N VAL A 989 9.74 -16.74 11.79
CA VAL A 989 11.12 -17.11 12.10
C VAL A 989 12.09 -16.32 11.23
N GLN A 990 13.19 -15.85 11.83
CA GLN A 990 14.37 -15.39 11.11
C GLN A 990 15.62 -16.04 11.69
N ILE A 991 16.45 -16.61 10.82
CA ILE A 991 17.73 -17.22 11.18
C ILE A 991 18.82 -16.63 10.29
N CYS A 992 19.82 -16.01 10.91
CA CYS A 992 21.03 -15.51 10.29
C CYS A 992 22.23 -16.32 10.77
N THR A 993 22.94 -16.94 9.83
CA THR A 993 24.15 -17.74 10.09
C THR A 993 25.44 -16.97 9.80
N SER A 994 25.36 -15.65 9.60
CA SER A 994 26.54 -14.80 9.43
C SER A 994 27.47 -14.94 10.64
N ALA A 995 28.77 -15.04 10.39
CA ALA A 995 29.78 -15.05 11.45
C ALA A 995 29.85 -13.71 12.21
N GLY A 996 29.52 -12.59 11.54
CA GLY A 996 29.57 -11.25 12.14
C GLY A 996 28.28 -10.79 12.79
N LYS A 997 27.13 -11.36 12.38
CA LYS A 997 25.80 -10.99 12.89
C LYS A 997 24.89 -12.21 13.11
N PRO A 998 25.33 -13.24 13.85
CA PRO A 998 24.53 -14.43 14.06
C PRO A 998 23.27 -14.08 14.83
N TYR A 999 22.11 -14.55 14.36
CA TYR A 999 20.83 -14.23 14.99
C TYR A 999 19.80 -15.33 14.77
N VAL A 1000 19.00 -15.57 15.81
CA VAL A 1000 17.81 -16.42 15.74
C VAL A 1000 16.68 -15.66 16.43
N GLY A 1001 15.55 -15.54 15.73
CA GLY A 1001 14.29 -15.05 16.28
C GLY A 1001 13.17 -16.02 15.92
N ILE A 1002 12.41 -16.50 16.90
CA ILE A 1002 11.32 -17.45 16.73
C ILE A 1002 10.11 -16.97 17.52
N GLN A 1003 8.98 -16.79 16.81
CA GLN A 1003 7.68 -16.46 17.38
C GLN A 1003 6.65 -17.52 16.99
N ILE A 1004 5.97 -18.11 17.96
CA ILE A 1004 4.83 -19.01 17.76
C ILE A 1004 3.56 -18.29 18.20
N ALA A 1005 2.54 -18.29 17.35
CA ALA A 1005 1.30 -17.53 17.53
C ALA A 1005 1.57 -16.05 17.80
N GLN A 1006 2.33 -15.39 16.91
CA GLN A 1006 2.79 -14.01 17.04
C GLN A 1006 3.61 -13.69 18.31
N GLY A 1007 4.03 -14.70 19.06
CA GLY A 1007 4.76 -14.54 20.31
C GLY A 1007 3.95 -14.94 21.55
N ASP A 1008 2.62 -15.08 21.43
CA ASP A 1008 1.72 -15.40 22.54
C ASP A 1008 2.03 -16.76 23.18
N ILE A 1009 2.50 -17.72 22.38
CA ILE A 1009 2.84 -19.07 22.86
C ILE A 1009 4.32 -19.18 23.21
N SER A 1010 5.20 -18.69 22.34
CA SER A 1010 6.63 -18.69 22.56
C SER A 1010 7.27 -17.57 21.76
N ASN A 1011 8.12 -16.77 22.42
CA ASN A 1011 8.78 -15.60 21.85
C ASN A 1011 10.25 -15.58 22.31
N VAL A 1012 11.17 -16.03 21.47
CA VAL A 1012 12.59 -16.16 21.83
C VAL A 1012 13.51 -15.56 20.77
N ASN A 1013 14.60 -14.93 21.22
CA ASN A 1013 15.67 -14.52 20.33
C ASN A 1013 17.07 -14.65 20.94
N THR A 1014 18.10 -14.50 20.10
CA THR A 1014 19.51 -14.41 20.49
C THR A 1014 20.04 -12.98 20.33
N LYS A 1015 19.38 -12.01 20.98
CA LYS A 1015 19.81 -10.60 20.98
C LYS A 1015 21.32 -10.45 21.29
N PRO A 1016 22.09 -9.68 20.49
CA PRO A 1016 23.51 -9.48 20.70
C PRO A 1016 23.78 -8.76 22.03
N ALA A 1017 24.86 -9.16 22.70
CA ALA A 1017 25.25 -8.59 23.99
C ALA A 1017 25.81 -7.16 23.86
N ILE A 1018 26.47 -6.85 22.74
CA ILE A 1018 27.03 -5.53 22.44
C ILE A 1018 25.97 -4.72 21.69
N GLU A 1019 25.64 -3.56 22.24
CA GLU A 1019 24.52 -2.77 21.72
C GLU A 1019 24.79 -2.25 20.30
N GLN A 1020 26.02 -1.79 20.06
CA GLN A 1020 26.48 -1.15 18.83
C GLN A 1020 26.35 -2.08 17.61
N GLU A 1021 26.41 -3.40 17.81
CA GLU A 1021 26.28 -4.39 16.74
C GLU A 1021 24.85 -4.41 16.13
N ALA A 1022 23.86 -3.95 16.88
CA ALA A 1022 22.45 -3.93 16.46
C ALA A 1022 21.98 -2.59 15.87
N LEU A 1023 22.87 -1.62 15.68
CA LEU A 1023 22.53 -0.35 15.00
C LEU A 1023 22.27 -0.59 13.50
N PRO A 1024 21.29 0.10 12.89
CA PRO A 1024 20.87 -0.15 11.50
C PRO A 1024 21.95 0.10 10.44
#